data_AF-A0A7C3T9C8-F1
#
_entry.id   AF-A0A7C3T9C8-F1
#
_cell.length_a   1.000
_cell.length_b   1.000
_cell.length_c   1.000
_cell.angle_alpha   90.00
_cell.angle_beta   90.00
_cell.angle_gamma   90.00
#
_symmetry.space_group_name_H-M   'P 1'
#
loop_
_entity.id
_entity.type
_entity.pdbx_description
1 polymer ?
#
loop_
_entity_poly.entity_id
_entity_poly.type
_entity_poly.pdbx_seq_one_letter_code
_entity_poly.pdbx_strand_id
1 'polypeptide(L)'
;TGDEQLKAHADAVVAGMAECQARFPSGYLSAFPESFFDRLERRERVWVPWYTLHKIYQGLLDMYTLTGNRQALDVLKKACAWAKQRTDRLSDEHLQRVLDTEHGGINEFFANVYAVTGDRQYLALAQRFNHHAVLDPLARGEDRLTGLHANTQFPKVIGVARQYAFTGNEDYRRAAEFFWKVVTGERSYVTGGNSNGEVFSPKEELSRHISTTTTETCNTYNMLRLTRHLFMWNPGMEYADYYERALYNHILASQHPISGGMSYYVPLKTGSSRAAKTPFGYSDPFNSFWCCTGTGVENHVKCGDSIYWHEGTSGLYVMLFIPSELRWETRGVSIKQITRFPDEPGTRLEFACRKPVRLAVHVRRPGWVGEGFELRVNGKPARLGLRKPGFVTVERTWSTGDTLTVALPMSVRVEAFRDNPRRFALLYGPIVLCTTTESGNSHAHALGEPEAAAATLRPVPDEPLMFEAPASVFRRSFEGNEGTIRFRPFFREYERPYVVYWDAVTEAEWIKLRDEYQAERARERDLEQRTVDKVRIGDASSESAHNLQGEKMGDGPFGDRHWRHAVDGGWFSYTLRVEPETPQEVILTFWGSDSGARTFDVIIDGRRVDTVTLANNAPERFFHRSYPLSPEQLRSKDRIVVKLQAHPGNFAGGLFGIRVVRVKQ
;
A
#
# COMPACT_ATOMS: atom_id res chain seq x y z
N THR A 1 21.26 -14.56 -10.06
CA THR A 1 22.40 -13.87 -10.72
C THR A 1 23.62 -14.77 -10.84
N GLY A 2 23.84 -15.72 -9.91
CA GLY A 2 25.10 -16.47 -9.88
C GLY A 2 26.27 -15.65 -9.28
N ASP A 3 25.95 -14.59 -8.54
CA ASP A 3 26.93 -13.72 -7.89
C ASP A 3 27.57 -14.43 -6.69
N GLU A 4 28.84 -14.80 -6.82
CA GLU A 4 29.59 -15.52 -5.80
C GLU A 4 29.92 -14.66 -4.58
N GLN A 5 30.09 -13.35 -4.75
CA GLN A 5 30.39 -12.45 -3.64
C GLN A 5 29.17 -12.27 -2.74
N LEU A 6 27.99 -12.06 -3.34
CA LEU A 6 26.73 -12.01 -2.60
C LEU A 6 26.48 -13.32 -1.85
N LYS A 7 26.74 -14.46 -2.50
CA LYS A 7 26.63 -15.77 -1.86
C LYS A 7 27.59 -15.89 -0.66
N ALA A 8 28.86 -15.49 -0.81
CA ALA A 8 29.85 -15.55 0.26
C ALA A 8 29.43 -14.70 1.48
N HIS A 9 28.88 -13.51 1.27
CA HIS A 9 28.35 -12.68 2.35
C HIS A 9 27.17 -13.36 3.05
N ALA A 10 26.23 -13.94 2.30
CA ALA A 10 25.09 -14.64 2.86
C ALA A 10 25.50 -15.91 3.65
N ASP A 11 26.50 -16.65 3.16
CA ASP A 11 27.08 -17.79 3.86
C ASP A 11 27.75 -17.37 5.17
N ALA A 12 28.44 -16.23 5.20
CA ALA A 12 29.04 -15.69 6.43
C ALA A 12 27.98 -15.32 7.48
N VAL A 13 26.82 -14.79 7.07
CA VAL A 13 25.69 -14.54 7.97
C VAL A 13 25.17 -15.84 8.59
N VAL A 14 25.02 -16.90 7.79
CA VAL A 14 24.64 -18.23 8.30
C VAL A 14 25.66 -18.77 9.29
N ALA A 15 26.95 -18.64 9.00
CA ALA A 15 28.02 -19.07 9.90
C ALA A 15 27.97 -18.32 11.25
N GLY A 16 27.75 -17.00 11.24
CA GLY A 16 27.56 -16.21 12.46
C GLY A 16 26.33 -16.65 13.26
N MET A 17 25.20 -16.93 12.59
CA MET A 17 24.01 -17.49 13.25
C MET A 17 24.29 -18.85 13.88
N ALA A 18 25.07 -19.71 13.21
CA ALA A 18 25.47 -21.01 13.72
C ALA A 18 26.34 -20.89 14.98
N GLU A 19 27.29 -19.95 14.99
CA GLU A 19 28.13 -19.67 16.18
C GLU A 19 27.27 -19.21 17.36
N CYS A 20 26.34 -18.29 17.13
CA CYS A 20 25.39 -17.84 18.15
C CYS A 20 24.57 -19.02 18.68
N GLN A 21 23.93 -19.80 17.81
CA GLN A 21 23.08 -20.93 18.22
C GLN A 21 23.87 -22.00 18.98
N ALA A 22 25.15 -22.22 18.65
CA ALA A 22 26.01 -23.18 19.36
C ALA A 22 26.21 -22.83 20.84
N ARG A 23 26.07 -21.54 21.22
CA ARG A 23 26.16 -21.08 22.61
C ARG A 23 24.84 -21.22 23.37
N PHE A 24 23.73 -21.60 22.72
CA PHE A 24 22.41 -21.79 23.33
C PHE A 24 21.96 -23.25 23.19
N PRO A 25 22.03 -24.06 24.27
CA PRO A 25 21.68 -25.49 24.22
C PRO A 25 20.23 -25.77 23.81
N SER A 26 19.33 -24.80 23.92
CA SER A 26 17.92 -24.95 23.57
C SER A 26 17.67 -25.04 22.05
N GLY A 27 18.63 -24.67 21.20
CA GLY A 27 18.45 -24.57 19.76
C GLY A 27 17.72 -23.29 19.30
N TYR A 28 17.30 -22.45 20.24
CA TYR A 28 16.70 -21.15 19.98
C TYR A 28 17.65 -20.23 19.19
N LEU A 29 17.09 -19.45 18.27
CA LEU A 29 17.85 -18.51 17.45
C LEU A 29 17.03 -17.24 17.19
N SER A 30 17.40 -16.17 17.88
CA SER A 30 16.87 -14.82 17.71
C SER A 30 17.81 -13.78 18.33
N ALA A 31 17.57 -12.50 18.04
CA ALA A 31 18.22 -11.37 18.69
C ALA A 31 17.53 -10.90 19.99
N PHE A 32 16.36 -11.46 20.32
CA PHE A 32 15.63 -11.19 21.57
C PHE A 32 15.55 -12.46 22.45
N PRO A 33 15.35 -12.36 23.78
CA PRO A 33 15.36 -13.52 24.67
C PRO A 33 14.05 -14.34 24.61
N GLU A 34 14.14 -15.62 25.02
CA GLU A 34 12.98 -16.53 25.10
C GLU A 34 11.83 -16.01 26.00
N SER A 35 12.12 -15.12 26.95
CA SER A 35 11.11 -14.48 27.80
C SER A 35 10.07 -13.66 27.03
N PHE A 36 10.32 -13.33 25.76
CA PHE A 36 9.32 -12.73 24.89
C PHE A 36 8.21 -13.72 24.54
N PHE A 37 8.53 -15.02 24.41
CA PHE A 37 7.52 -16.07 24.27
C PHE A 37 6.78 -16.33 25.57
N ASP A 38 7.43 -16.22 26.73
CA ASP A 38 6.73 -16.30 28.02
C ASP A 38 5.66 -15.19 28.14
N ARG A 39 6.01 -13.96 27.77
CA ARG A 39 5.08 -12.81 27.74
C ARG A 39 3.95 -13.04 26.73
N LEU A 40 4.30 -13.49 25.53
CA LEU A 40 3.32 -13.79 24.49
C LEU A 40 2.28 -14.82 24.97
N GLU A 41 2.75 -15.90 25.59
CA GLU A 41 1.91 -16.99 26.09
C GLU A 41 1.04 -16.54 27.27
N ARG A 42 1.51 -15.60 28.09
CA ARG A 42 0.70 -14.94 29.12
C ARG A 42 -0.21 -13.84 28.56
N ARG A 43 -0.17 -13.59 27.25
CA ARG A 43 -0.91 -12.51 26.56
C ARG A 43 -0.54 -11.11 27.05
N GLU A 44 0.69 -10.94 27.49
CA GLU A 44 1.26 -9.64 27.81
C GLU A 44 1.75 -8.95 26.54
N ARG A 45 1.78 -7.61 26.53
CA ARG A 45 2.26 -6.82 25.38
C ARG A 45 3.66 -7.29 24.99
N VAL A 46 3.88 -7.67 23.74
CA VAL A 46 5.19 -8.04 23.17
C VAL A 46 5.16 -7.76 21.66
N TRP A 47 6.32 -7.52 21.05
CA TRP A 47 6.40 -7.18 19.64
C TRP A 47 6.66 -8.43 18.77
N VAL A 48 5.57 -8.99 18.24
CA VAL A 48 5.48 -9.99 17.14
C VAL A 48 6.61 -11.05 17.04
N PRO A 49 6.95 -11.78 18.12
CA PRO A 49 8.14 -12.63 18.14
C PRO A 49 8.09 -13.81 17.15
N TRP A 50 6.92 -14.41 16.89
CA TRP A 50 6.76 -15.44 15.87
C TRP A 50 6.96 -14.91 14.44
N TYR A 51 6.54 -13.67 14.16
CA TYR A 51 6.79 -13.03 12.87
C TYR A 51 8.28 -12.88 12.60
N THR A 52 9.06 -12.49 13.61
CA THR A 52 10.51 -12.33 13.50
C THR A 52 11.18 -13.69 13.29
N LEU A 53 10.82 -14.72 14.06
CA LEU A 53 11.33 -16.07 13.85
C LEU A 53 11.00 -16.60 12.46
N HIS A 54 9.79 -16.36 11.96
CA HIS A 54 9.42 -16.72 10.59
C HIS A 54 10.41 -16.16 9.56
N LYS A 55 10.87 -14.90 9.69
CA LYS A 55 11.85 -14.33 8.74
C LYS A 55 13.21 -15.01 8.82
N ILE A 56 13.71 -15.22 10.03
CA ILE A 56 15.01 -15.88 10.25
C ILE A 56 14.95 -17.30 9.68
N TYR A 57 13.88 -18.03 9.98
CA TYR A 57 13.73 -19.43 9.61
C TYR A 57 13.53 -19.60 8.11
N GLN A 58 12.71 -18.75 7.49
CA GLN A 58 12.54 -18.74 6.04
C GLN A 58 13.87 -18.40 5.34
N GLY A 59 14.62 -17.40 5.84
CA GLY A 59 15.94 -17.07 5.29
C GLY A 59 16.95 -18.23 5.34
N LEU A 60 16.98 -19.01 6.44
CA LEU A 60 17.81 -20.21 6.53
C LEU A 60 17.36 -21.30 5.54
N LEU A 61 16.04 -21.47 5.37
CA LEU A 61 15.49 -22.41 4.39
C LEU A 61 15.82 -21.98 2.96
N ASP A 62 15.75 -20.69 2.65
CA ASP A 62 16.10 -20.12 1.35
C ASP A 62 17.59 -20.27 1.06
N MET A 63 18.47 -20.08 2.06
CA MET A 63 19.90 -20.35 1.90
C MET A 63 20.17 -21.81 1.55
N TYR A 64 19.46 -22.76 2.16
CA TYR A 64 19.58 -24.17 1.77
C TYR A 64 19.02 -24.43 0.36
N THR A 65 17.79 -24.00 0.08
CA THR A 65 17.08 -24.36 -1.15
C THR A 65 17.56 -23.64 -2.39
N LEU A 66 18.02 -22.39 -2.26
CA LEU A 66 18.48 -21.56 -3.39
C LEU A 66 19.99 -21.64 -3.61
N THR A 67 20.78 -21.88 -2.55
CA THR A 67 22.25 -21.83 -2.62
C THR A 67 22.96 -23.13 -2.24
N GLY A 68 22.22 -24.14 -1.75
CA GLY A 68 22.77 -25.42 -1.31
C GLY A 68 23.51 -25.38 0.02
N ASN A 69 23.36 -24.31 0.82
CA ASN A 69 24.06 -24.18 2.11
C ASN A 69 23.51 -25.19 3.14
N ARG A 70 24.27 -26.27 3.39
CA ARG A 70 23.89 -27.33 4.34
C ARG A 70 23.94 -26.90 5.81
N GLN A 71 24.85 -26.00 6.17
CA GLN A 71 24.94 -25.46 7.53
C GLN A 71 23.66 -24.71 7.90
N ALA A 72 23.07 -23.97 6.95
CA ALA A 72 21.79 -23.31 7.14
C ALA A 72 20.67 -24.29 7.51
N LEU A 73 20.62 -25.45 6.85
CA LEU A 73 19.65 -26.51 7.18
C LEU A 73 19.89 -27.11 8.56
N ASP A 74 21.15 -27.31 8.98
CA ASP A 74 21.48 -27.84 10.30
C ASP A 74 21.08 -26.87 11.42
N VAL A 75 21.35 -25.59 11.24
CA VAL A 75 20.89 -24.51 12.15
C VAL A 75 19.37 -24.47 12.20
N LEU A 76 18.72 -24.54 11.05
CA LEU A 76 17.27 -24.53 10.92
C LEU A 76 16.60 -25.70 11.66
N LYS A 77 17.14 -26.92 11.52
CA LYS A 77 16.59 -28.11 12.21
C LYS A 77 16.57 -27.94 13.73
N LYS A 78 17.63 -27.38 14.32
CA LYS A 78 17.70 -27.09 15.76
C LYS A 78 16.68 -26.02 16.16
N ALA A 79 16.52 -24.98 15.34
CA ALA A 79 15.53 -23.93 15.58
C ALA A 79 14.09 -24.46 15.48
N CYS A 80 13.80 -25.33 14.50
CA CYS A 80 12.52 -26.02 14.37
C CYS A 80 12.24 -26.96 15.56
N ALA A 81 13.26 -27.68 16.04
CA ALA A 81 13.13 -28.54 17.21
C ALA A 81 12.77 -27.74 18.47
N TRP A 82 13.43 -26.58 18.66
CA TRP A 82 13.06 -25.63 19.72
C TRP A 82 11.61 -25.16 19.59
N ALA A 83 11.20 -24.71 18.39
CA ALA A 83 9.86 -24.21 18.16
C ALA A 83 8.79 -25.28 18.44
N LYS A 84 9.05 -26.52 18.02
CA LYS A 84 8.20 -27.67 18.35
C LYS A 84 8.13 -27.87 19.87
N GLN A 85 9.26 -28.00 20.56
CA GLN A 85 9.29 -28.20 22.00
C GLN A 85 8.54 -27.09 22.76
N ARG A 86 8.69 -25.83 22.32
CA ARG A 86 7.99 -24.68 22.89
C ARG A 86 6.47 -24.83 22.74
N THR A 87 6.00 -25.15 21.54
CA THR A 87 4.56 -25.27 21.24
C THR A 87 3.92 -26.56 21.73
N ASP A 88 4.66 -27.65 21.94
CA ASP A 88 4.16 -28.90 22.53
C ASP A 88 3.71 -28.72 23.99
N ARG A 89 4.20 -27.67 24.66
CA ARG A 89 3.79 -27.30 26.04
C ARG A 89 2.44 -26.60 26.10
N LEU A 90 1.92 -26.14 24.96
CA LEU A 90 0.67 -25.39 24.88
C LEU A 90 -0.44 -26.31 24.35
N SER A 91 -1.62 -26.24 24.97
CA SER A 91 -2.83 -26.78 24.36
C SER A 91 -3.15 -26.03 23.07
N ASP A 92 -3.88 -26.66 22.16
CA ASP A 92 -4.25 -26.01 20.89
C ASP A 92 -5.09 -24.75 21.13
N GLU A 93 -5.97 -24.77 22.14
CA GLU A 93 -6.77 -23.60 22.54
C GLU A 93 -5.88 -22.43 23.01
N HIS A 94 -4.81 -22.73 23.77
CA HIS A 94 -3.85 -21.71 24.19
C HIS A 94 -3.05 -21.20 23.00
N LEU A 95 -2.56 -22.10 22.15
CA LEU A 95 -1.86 -21.70 20.94
C LEU A 95 -2.72 -20.79 20.07
N GLN A 96 -4.01 -21.06 19.89
CA GLN A 96 -4.91 -20.16 19.14
C GLN A 96 -4.96 -18.75 19.74
N ARG A 97 -5.00 -18.59 21.07
CA ARG A 97 -4.91 -17.26 21.71
C ARG A 97 -3.55 -16.58 21.50
N VAL A 98 -2.47 -17.36 21.43
CA VAL A 98 -1.13 -16.83 21.07
C VAL A 98 -1.13 -16.27 19.65
N LEU A 99 -1.86 -16.91 18.73
CA LEU A 99 -2.00 -16.49 17.33
C LEU A 99 -2.83 -15.21 17.13
N ASP A 100 -3.45 -14.65 18.17
CA ASP A 100 -4.01 -13.29 18.17
C ASP A 100 -2.92 -12.24 17.89
N THR A 101 -1.68 -12.51 18.31
CA THR A 101 -0.51 -11.69 17.94
C THR A 101 0.05 -12.15 16.59
N GLU A 102 0.49 -11.20 15.77
CA GLU A 102 1.07 -11.50 14.46
C GLU A 102 2.22 -12.51 14.54
N HIS A 103 2.15 -13.51 13.66
CA HIS A 103 3.07 -14.64 13.59
C HIS A 103 3.60 -14.89 12.17
N GLY A 104 3.36 -13.95 11.24
CA GLY A 104 3.73 -14.11 9.83
C GLY A 104 3.19 -15.40 9.21
N GLY A 105 3.94 -15.98 8.28
CA GLY A 105 3.61 -17.22 7.58
C GLY A 105 4.27 -18.44 8.22
N ILE A 106 4.31 -18.52 9.55
CA ILE A 106 4.98 -19.64 10.24
C ILE A 106 4.33 -21.00 9.88
N ASN A 107 3.03 -21.00 9.60
CA ASN A 107 2.31 -22.17 9.09
C ASN A 107 2.77 -22.55 7.67
N GLU A 108 3.02 -21.58 6.80
CA GLU A 108 3.62 -21.82 5.49
C GLU A 108 5.04 -22.37 5.61
N PHE A 109 5.86 -21.75 6.47
CA PHE A 109 7.24 -22.12 6.70
C PHE A 109 7.37 -23.60 7.08
N PHE A 110 6.61 -24.08 8.06
CA PHE A 110 6.67 -25.49 8.46
C PHE A 110 6.18 -26.45 7.37
N ALA A 111 5.22 -26.04 6.53
CA ALA A 111 4.83 -26.82 5.35
C ALA A 111 5.96 -26.91 4.31
N ASN A 112 6.77 -25.86 4.17
CA ASN A 112 7.96 -25.88 3.32
C ASN A 112 9.09 -26.73 3.90
N VAL A 113 9.28 -26.74 5.23
CA VAL A 113 10.23 -27.66 5.89
C VAL A 113 9.80 -29.12 5.67
N TYR A 114 8.50 -29.42 5.77
CA TYR A 114 7.98 -30.74 5.40
C TYR A 114 8.32 -31.09 3.95
N ALA A 115 8.12 -30.18 3.01
CA ALA A 115 8.42 -30.41 1.59
C ALA A 115 9.90 -30.77 1.33
N VAL A 116 10.83 -30.20 2.13
CA VAL A 116 12.26 -30.46 2.02
C VAL A 116 12.69 -31.75 2.74
N THR A 117 12.08 -32.05 3.89
CA THR A 117 12.55 -33.12 4.78
C THR A 117 11.76 -34.42 4.68
N GLY A 118 10.51 -34.36 4.22
CA GLY A 118 9.55 -35.46 4.27
C GLY A 118 9.02 -35.78 5.67
N ASP A 119 9.44 -35.04 6.70
CA ASP A 119 9.09 -35.35 8.09
C ASP A 119 7.72 -34.78 8.45
N ARG A 120 6.75 -35.70 8.62
CA ARG A 120 5.34 -35.39 8.87
C ARG A 120 5.11 -34.54 10.13
N GLN A 121 6.04 -34.53 11.08
CA GLN A 121 5.90 -33.69 12.27
C GLN A 121 5.83 -32.19 11.93
N TYR A 122 6.50 -31.75 10.87
CA TYR A 122 6.46 -30.36 10.44
C TYR A 122 5.14 -30.01 9.76
N LEU A 123 4.53 -30.93 9.00
CA LEU A 123 3.20 -30.70 8.45
C LEU A 123 2.15 -30.62 9.57
N ALA A 124 2.24 -31.48 10.59
CA ALA A 124 1.37 -31.40 11.77
C ALA A 124 1.56 -30.07 12.52
N LEU A 125 2.81 -29.62 12.69
CA LEU A 125 3.10 -28.33 13.31
C LEU A 125 2.56 -27.16 12.49
N ALA A 126 2.72 -27.18 11.16
CA ALA A 126 2.13 -26.19 10.25
C ALA A 126 0.61 -26.07 10.46
N GLN A 127 -0.08 -27.20 10.60
CA GLN A 127 -1.52 -27.24 10.83
C GLN A 127 -1.90 -26.65 12.20
N ARG A 128 -1.13 -26.90 13.26
CA ARG A 128 -1.36 -26.30 14.59
C ARG A 128 -1.24 -24.77 14.58
N PHE A 129 -0.42 -24.22 13.69
CA PHE A 129 -0.24 -22.78 13.49
C PHE A 129 -1.31 -22.13 12.59
N ASN A 130 -2.31 -22.87 12.12
CA ASN A 130 -3.43 -22.28 11.38
C ASN A 130 -4.32 -21.51 12.37
N HIS A 131 -4.38 -20.19 12.22
CA HIS A 131 -5.21 -19.33 13.07
C HIS A 131 -6.69 -19.41 12.65
N HIS A 132 -7.47 -20.21 13.38
CA HIS A 132 -8.86 -20.55 13.07
C HIS A 132 -9.81 -19.35 13.07
N ALA A 133 -9.60 -18.36 13.93
CA ALA A 133 -10.45 -17.16 13.99
C ALA A 133 -10.46 -16.36 12.67
N VAL A 134 -9.41 -16.50 11.84
CA VAL A 134 -9.31 -15.89 10.51
C VAL A 134 -9.63 -16.90 9.41
N LEU A 135 -9.06 -18.10 9.48
CA LEU A 135 -9.13 -19.07 8.38
C LEU A 135 -10.50 -19.74 8.24
N ASP A 136 -11.18 -20.06 9.36
CA ASP A 136 -12.44 -20.78 9.30
C ASP A 136 -13.58 -19.93 8.71
N PRO A 137 -13.74 -18.63 9.06
CA PRO A 137 -14.68 -17.76 8.35
C PRO A 137 -14.43 -17.71 6.84
N LEU A 138 -13.16 -17.60 6.43
CA LEU A 138 -12.81 -17.57 5.01
C LEU A 138 -13.18 -18.89 4.30
N ALA A 139 -12.95 -20.04 4.94
CA ALA A 139 -13.34 -21.35 4.41
C ALA A 139 -14.87 -21.50 4.24
N ARG A 140 -15.66 -20.80 5.07
CA ARG A 140 -17.12 -20.71 4.97
C ARG A 140 -17.61 -19.61 4.01
N GLY A 141 -16.72 -18.85 3.39
CA GLY A 141 -17.07 -17.74 2.50
C GLY A 141 -17.56 -16.49 3.24
N GLU A 142 -17.11 -16.27 4.48
CA GLU A 142 -17.45 -15.11 5.29
C GLU A 142 -16.31 -14.09 5.28
N ASP A 143 -16.57 -12.88 4.79
CA ASP A 143 -15.64 -11.76 4.84
C ASP A 143 -15.74 -11.02 6.18
N ARG A 144 -14.78 -11.26 7.08
CA ARG A 144 -14.63 -10.57 8.37
C ARG A 144 -13.32 -9.77 8.45
N LEU A 145 -12.85 -9.23 7.31
CA LEU A 145 -11.52 -8.63 7.21
C LEU A 145 -11.47 -7.16 7.65
N THR A 146 -12.58 -6.43 7.56
CA THR A 146 -12.62 -4.99 7.87
C THR A 146 -12.09 -4.70 9.28
N GLY A 147 -11.17 -3.74 9.40
CA GLY A 147 -10.54 -3.38 10.67
C GLY A 147 -9.35 -4.25 11.08
N LEU A 148 -9.10 -5.38 10.41
CA LEU A 148 -7.91 -6.19 10.67
C LEU A 148 -6.68 -5.57 10.00
N HIS A 149 -5.52 -5.68 10.66
CA HIS A 149 -4.22 -5.40 10.03
C HIS A 149 -4.02 -6.34 8.85
N ALA A 150 -3.91 -5.79 7.65
CA ALA A 150 -3.98 -6.51 6.40
C ALA A 150 -2.78 -7.46 6.22
N ASN A 151 -1.55 -6.94 6.35
CA ASN A 151 -0.34 -7.74 6.09
C ASN A 151 -0.25 -8.99 6.97
N THR A 152 -0.79 -8.94 8.20
CA THR A 152 -0.83 -10.09 9.12
C THR A 152 -1.69 -11.23 8.60
N GLN A 153 -2.69 -10.98 7.76
CA GLN A 153 -3.63 -12.01 7.31
C GLN A 153 -3.12 -12.77 6.08
N PHE A 154 -2.45 -12.10 5.14
CA PHE A 154 -2.01 -12.76 3.89
C PHE A 154 -1.11 -13.97 4.13
N PRO A 155 -0.06 -13.92 4.98
CA PRO A 155 0.81 -15.07 5.21
C PRO A 155 0.08 -16.28 5.81
N LYS A 156 -0.95 -16.05 6.65
CA LYS A 156 -1.78 -17.13 7.20
C LYS A 156 -2.49 -17.90 6.08
N VAL A 157 -3.07 -17.14 5.13
CA VAL A 157 -3.79 -17.68 3.98
C VAL A 157 -2.85 -18.36 2.99
N ILE A 158 -1.67 -17.78 2.73
CA ILE A 158 -0.62 -18.43 1.93
C ILE A 158 -0.21 -19.76 2.58
N GLY A 159 -0.12 -19.83 3.90
CA GLY A 159 0.21 -21.05 4.62
C GLY A 159 -0.79 -22.18 4.41
N VAL A 160 -2.10 -21.92 4.44
CA VAL A 160 -3.09 -22.95 4.13
C VAL A 160 -3.10 -23.31 2.64
N ALA A 161 -2.87 -22.34 1.75
CA ALA A 161 -2.69 -22.62 0.33
C ALA A 161 -1.51 -23.58 0.10
N ARG A 162 -0.38 -23.33 0.74
CA ARG A 162 0.77 -24.23 0.67
C ARG A 162 0.45 -25.62 1.23
N GLN A 163 -0.27 -25.69 2.34
CA GLN A 163 -0.66 -26.97 2.96
C GLN A 163 -1.64 -27.77 2.09
N TYR A 164 -2.55 -27.13 1.34
CA TYR A 164 -3.49 -27.81 0.44
C TYR A 164 -2.77 -28.73 -0.56
N ALA A 165 -1.61 -28.31 -1.07
CA ALA A 165 -0.80 -29.12 -2.00
C ALA A 165 -0.32 -30.47 -1.40
N PHE A 166 -0.31 -30.60 -0.07
CA PHE A 166 0.11 -31.82 0.63
C PHE A 166 -1.05 -32.58 1.26
N THR A 167 -2.12 -31.88 1.63
CA THR A 167 -3.23 -32.46 2.41
C THR A 167 -4.48 -32.74 1.57
N GLY A 168 -4.67 -32.05 0.44
CA GLY A 168 -5.94 -32.06 -0.29
C GLY A 168 -7.12 -31.49 0.50
N ASN A 169 -6.87 -30.76 1.60
CA ASN A 169 -7.94 -30.23 2.44
C ASN A 169 -8.70 -29.09 1.73
N GLU A 170 -9.94 -29.35 1.35
CA GLU A 170 -10.80 -28.40 0.64
C GLU A 170 -11.12 -27.11 1.41
N ASP A 171 -11.11 -27.12 2.75
CA ASP A 171 -11.26 -25.89 3.53
C ASP A 171 -10.09 -24.93 3.27
N TYR A 172 -8.88 -25.46 3.13
CA TYR A 172 -7.69 -24.65 2.85
C TYR A 172 -7.76 -24.02 1.46
N ARG A 173 -8.23 -24.79 0.47
CA ARG A 173 -8.46 -24.29 -0.90
C ARG A 173 -9.52 -23.19 -0.89
N ARG A 174 -10.69 -23.44 -0.28
CA ARG A 174 -11.79 -22.48 -0.19
C ARG A 174 -11.38 -21.18 0.49
N ALA A 175 -10.68 -21.27 1.62
CA ALA A 175 -10.20 -20.09 2.33
C ALA A 175 -9.27 -19.24 1.45
N ALA A 176 -8.33 -19.87 0.75
CA ALA A 176 -7.39 -19.20 -0.15
C ALA A 176 -8.08 -18.53 -1.35
N GLU A 177 -8.95 -19.25 -2.04
CA GLU A 177 -9.70 -18.74 -3.20
C GLU A 177 -10.65 -17.61 -2.80
N PHE A 178 -11.41 -17.78 -1.72
CA PHE A 178 -12.36 -16.77 -1.24
C PHE A 178 -11.64 -15.50 -0.80
N PHE A 179 -10.57 -15.63 0.00
CA PHE A 179 -9.78 -14.48 0.43
C PHE A 179 -9.20 -13.70 -0.76
N TRP A 180 -8.61 -14.41 -1.73
CA TRP A 180 -8.05 -13.77 -2.92
C TRP A 180 -9.13 -13.03 -3.73
N LYS A 181 -10.29 -13.66 -3.94
CA LYS A 181 -11.41 -13.07 -4.68
C LYS A 181 -11.92 -11.79 -4.02
N VAL A 182 -12.14 -11.82 -2.71
CA VAL A 182 -12.62 -10.67 -1.94
C VAL A 182 -11.58 -9.54 -1.97
N VAL A 183 -10.30 -9.86 -1.73
CA VAL A 183 -9.27 -8.82 -1.69
C VAL A 183 -9.11 -8.16 -3.07
N THR A 184 -8.92 -8.95 -4.12
CA THR A 184 -8.65 -8.41 -5.47
C THR A 184 -9.86 -7.74 -6.12
N GLY A 185 -11.08 -8.21 -5.82
CA GLY A 185 -12.31 -7.74 -6.45
C GLY A 185 -13.06 -6.65 -5.70
N GLU A 186 -12.83 -6.51 -4.39
CA GLU A 186 -13.61 -5.59 -3.53
C GLU A 186 -12.74 -4.72 -2.62
N ARG A 187 -11.46 -5.04 -2.40
CA ARG A 187 -10.59 -4.33 -1.43
C ARG A 187 -9.26 -3.83 -2.02
N SER A 188 -9.08 -3.97 -3.33
CA SER A 188 -7.89 -3.52 -4.05
C SER A 188 -8.17 -2.25 -4.84
N TYR A 189 -7.21 -1.33 -4.84
CA TYR A 189 -7.21 -0.14 -5.69
C TYR A 189 -6.71 -0.48 -7.10
N VAL A 190 -6.72 0.51 -8.00
CA VAL A 190 -6.40 0.33 -9.44
C VAL A 190 -5.00 -0.27 -9.65
N THR A 191 -4.04 0.02 -8.77
CA THR A 191 -2.69 -0.52 -8.83
C THR A 191 -2.59 -2.00 -8.43
N GLY A 192 -3.67 -2.60 -7.93
CA GLY A 192 -3.70 -3.95 -7.36
C GLY A 192 -3.36 -4.01 -5.86
N GLY A 193 -2.82 -2.92 -5.29
CA GLY A 193 -2.59 -2.80 -3.86
C GLY A 193 -3.87 -2.69 -3.04
N ASN A 194 -3.78 -2.89 -1.73
CA ASN A 194 -4.92 -2.83 -0.80
C ASN A 194 -4.50 -2.23 0.56
N SER A 195 -5.48 -2.02 1.44
CA SER A 195 -5.35 -1.39 2.77
C SER A 195 -5.08 0.12 2.74
N ASN A 196 -5.40 0.77 3.85
CA ASN A 196 -5.05 2.15 4.13
C ASN A 196 -4.60 2.25 5.59
N GLY A 197 -3.36 2.72 5.82
CA GLY A 197 -2.75 2.69 7.15
C GLY A 197 -2.63 1.26 7.69
N GLU A 198 -2.28 0.31 6.81
CA GLU A 198 -2.09 -1.13 7.09
C GLU A 198 -3.36 -1.90 7.45
N VAL A 199 -4.52 -1.24 7.50
CA VAL A 199 -5.79 -1.86 7.89
C VAL A 199 -6.69 -2.05 6.67
N PHE A 200 -7.43 -3.16 6.64
CA PHE A 200 -8.50 -3.35 5.68
C PHE A 200 -9.63 -2.33 5.92
N SER A 201 -9.74 -1.37 5.00
CA SER A 201 -10.87 -0.45 4.92
C SER A 201 -12.20 -1.18 4.71
N PRO A 202 -13.35 -0.64 5.15
CA PRO A 202 -14.67 -1.03 4.65
C PRO A 202 -14.69 -1.06 3.12
N LYS A 203 -15.12 -2.18 2.54
CA LYS A 203 -15.11 -2.37 1.07
C LYS A 203 -16.20 -1.57 0.37
N GLU A 204 -17.27 -1.28 1.11
CA GLU A 204 -18.43 -0.51 0.66
C GLU A 204 -18.12 0.99 0.51
N GLU A 205 -16.99 1.46 1.04
CA GLU A 205 -16.59 2.87 1.02
C GLU A 205 -15.14 3.07 0.55
N LEU A 206 -14.60 2.12 -0.23
CA LEU A 206 -13.18 2.09 -0.59
C LEU A 206 -12.69 3.41 -1.22
N SER A 207 -13.54 4.09 -2.01
CA SER A 207 -13.22 5.36 -2.65
C SER A 207 -12.94 6.50 -1.66
N ARG A 208 -13.45 6.41 -0.42
CA ARG A 208 -13.22 7.37 0.67
C ARG A 208 -11.93 7.08 1.44
N HIS A 209 -11.42 5.86 1.37
CA HIS A 209 -10.21 5.45 2.09
C HIS A 209 -8.95 5.65 1.25
N ILE A 210 -8.80 6.82 0.60
CA ILE A 210 -7.60 7.19 -0.13
C ILE A 210 -6.80 8.21 0.69
N SER A 211 -5.55 7.90 1.01
CA SER A 211 -4.70 8.71 1.87
C SER A 211 -3.22 8.63 1.46
N THR A 212 -2.34 9.31 2.21
CA THR A 212 -0.88 9.21 2.07
C THR A 212 -0.32 7.85 2.51
N THR A 213 -1.12 7.01 3.15
CA THR A 213 -0.75 5.67 3.66
C THR A 213 -1.56 4.56 3.00
N THR A 214 -2.09 4.79 1.80
CA THR A 214 -2.73 3.72 1.02
C THR A 214 -1.70 2.74 0.51
N THR A 215 -2.11 1.48 0.43
CA THR A 215 -1.40 0.41 -0.27
C THR A 215 0.02 0.18 0.25
N GLU A 216 0.12 -0.59 1.33
CA GLU A 216 1.39 -1.15 1.83
C GLU A 216 1.96 -2.16 0.82
N THR A 217 3.26 -2.07 0.54
CA THR A 217 3.96 -2.93 -0.43
C THR A 217 3.97 -4.40 -0.03
N CYS A 218 4.06 -4.73 1.27
CA CYS A 218 4.06 -6.13 1.73
C CYS A 218 2.77 -6.87 1.36
N ASN A 219 1.64 -6.17 1.40
CA ASN A 219 0.33 -6.75 1.08
C ASN A 219 0.32 -7.25 -0.36
N THR A 220 0.84 -6.43 -1.28
CA THR A 220 0.90 -6.78 -2.71
C THR A 220 1.89 -7.91 -2.95
N TYR A 221 3.08 -7.89 -2.32
CA TYR A 221 4.02 -8.99 -2.39
C TYR A 221 3.38 -10.33 -1.98
N ASN A 222 2.66 -10.34 -0.85
CA ASN A 222 2.00 -11.53 -0.35
C ASN A 222 0.80 -11.94 -1.23
N MET A 223 0.05 -10.98 -1.77
CA MET A 223 -1.00 -11.26 -2.74
C MET A 223 -0.46 -11.90 -4.02
N LEU A 224 0.70 -11.46 -4.52
CA LEU A 224 1.37 -12.11 -5.66
C LEU A 224 1.76 -13.56 -5.30
N ARG A 225 2.29 -13.81 -4.10
CA ARG A 225 2.58 -15.18 -3.62
C ARG A 225 1.34 -16.06 -3.54
N LEU A 226 0.23 -15.54 -3.01
CA LEU A 226 -1.04 -16.27 -2.99
C LEU A 226 -1.54 -16.54 -4.41
N THR A 227 -1.47 -15.55 -5.29
CA THR A 227 -1.88 -15.65 -6.71
C THR A 227 -1.12 -16.78 -7.43
N ARG A 228 0.18 -16.95 -7.13
CA ARG A 228 0.99 -18.05 -7.66
C ARG A 228 0.44 -19.42 -7.27
N HIS A 229 0.08 -19.62 -6.00
CA HIS A 229 -0.52 -20.89 -5.56
C HIS A 229 -1.83 -21.17 -6.31
N LEU A 230 -2.71 -20.18 -6.42
CA LEU A 230 -4.00 -20.35 -7.10
C LEU A 230 -3.83 -20.63 -8.59
N PHE A 231 -2.90 -19.91 -9.24
CA PHE A 231 -2.55 -20.17 -10.64
C PHE A 231 -2.00 -21.58 -10.87
N MET A 232 -1.17 -22.08 -9.95
CA MET A 232 -0.65 -23.45 -10.02
C MET A 232 -1.74 -24.52 -9.92
N TRP A 233 -2.81 -24.28 -9.15
CA TRP A 233 -3.90 -25.26 -9.02
C TRP A 233 -4.82 -25.25 -10.22
N ASN A 234 -5.15 -24.05 -10.70
CA ASN A 234 -6.05 -23.84 -11.81
C ASN A 234 -5.63 -22.58 -12.58
N PRO A 235 -4.86 -22.72 -13.67
CA PRO A 235 -4.40 -21.59 -14.48
C PRO A 235 -5.56 -20.74 -15.04
N GLY A 236 -5.88 -19.67 -14.32
CA GLY A 236 -6.98 -18.74 -14.61
C GLY A 236 -6.47 -17.38 -15.10
N MET A 237 -7.26 -16.70 -15.92
CA MET A 237 -6.95 -15.37 -16.44
C MET A 237 -6.99 -14.31 -15.36
N GLU A 238 -7.92 -14.43 -14.43
CA GLU A 238 -8.09 -13.54 -13.29
C GLU A 238 -6.81 -13.43 -12.46
N TYR A 239 -6.10 -14.55 -12.27
CA TYR A 239 -4.82 -14.59 -11.56
C TYR A 239 -3.71 -13.92 -12.38
N ALA A 240 -3.62 -14.22 -13.67
CA ALA A 240 -2.59 -13.65 -14.53
C ALA A 240 -2.75 -12.13 -14.72
N ASP A 241 -3.99 -11.64 -14.90
CA ASP A 241 -4.29 -10.23 -15.05
C ASP A 241 -4.06 -9.46 -13.74
N TYR A 242 -4.43 -10.04 -12.59
CA TYR A 242 -4.09 -9.44 -11.29
C TYR A 242 -2.56 -9.40 -11.09
N TYR A 243 -1.85 -10.49 -11.40
CA TYR A 243 -0.39 -10.55 -11.25
C TYR A 243 0.29 -9.48 -12.08
N GLU A 244 -0.07 -9.34 -13.36
CA GLU A 244 0.45 -8.28 -14.24
C GLU A 244 0.16 -6.88 -13.67
N ARG A 245 -1.09 -6.63 -13.28
CA ARG A 245 -1.52 -5.32 -12.74
C ARG A 245 -0.72 -4.94 -11.49
N ALA A 246 -0.65 -5.83 -10.51
CA ALA A 246 0.07 -5.59 -9.26
C ALA A 246 1.59 -5.50 -9.45
N LEU A 247 2.15 -6.30 -10.36
CA LEU A 247 3.58 -6.27 -10.66
C LEU A 247 3.99 -4.92 -11.28
N TYR A 248 3.33 -4.49 -12.36
CA TYR A 248 3.70 -3.26 -13.06
C TYR A 248 3.34 -2.00 -12.28
N ASN A 249 2.17 -1.96 -11.64
CA ASN A 249 1.64 -0.71 -11.11
C ASN A 249 1.91 -0.50 -9.62
N HIS A 250 2.36 -1.53 -8.91
CA HIS A 250 2.67 -1.42 -7.50
C HIS A 250 4.09 -1.89 -7.21
N ILE A 251 4.45 -3.15 -7.47
CA ILE A 251 5.78 -3.68 -7.13
C ILE A 251 6.90 -2.96 -7.88
N LEU A 252 6.78 -2.82 -9.21
CA LEU A 252 7.77 -2.08 -9.98
C LEU A 252 7.84 -0.60 -9.55
N ALA A 253 6.72 -0.05 -9.11
CA ALA A 253 6.60 1.32 -8.65
C ALA A 253 7.08 1.53 -7.20
N SER A 254 7.33 0.46 -6.45
CA SER A 254 7.72 0.51 -5.03
C SER A 254 9.23 0.55 -4.82
N GLN A 255 10.04 0.67 -5.87
CA GLN A 255 11.48 0.87 -5.75
C GLN A 255 11.91 2.12 -6.50
N HIS A 256 12.72 2.94 -5.86
CA HIS A 256 13.39 4.04 -6.52
C HIS A 256 14.47 3.48 -7.46
N PRO A 257 14.39 3.71 -8.78
CA PRO A 257 15.23 3.00 -9.75
C PRO A 257 16.71 3.39 -9.70
N ILE A 258 17.03 4.57 -9.16
CA ILE A 258 18.42 5.06 -9.03
C ILE A 258 19.02 4.67 -7.67
N SER A 259 18.41 5.10 -6.54
CA SER A 259 18.94 4.80 -5.20
C SER A 259 18.70 3.37 -4.72
N GLY A 260 17.76 2.64 -5.33
CA GLY A 260 17.35 1.30 -4.89
C GLY A 260 16.44 1.29 -3.66
N GLY A 261 16.11 2.46 -3.09
CA GLY A 261 15.26 2.57 -1.90
C GLY A 261 13.85 2.03 -2.11
N MET A 262 13.31 1.35 -1.11
CA MET A 262 12.00 0.68 -1.14
C MET A 262 10.92 1.57 -0.54
N SER A 263 9.74 1.58 -1.14
CA SER A 263 8.57 2.32 -0.64
C SER A 263 7.78 1.47 0.35
N TYR A 264 7.42 2.04 1.50
CA TYR A 264 6.52 1.36 2.43
C TYR A 264 5.08 1.39 1.89
N TYR A 265 4.56 2.61 1.70
CA TYR A 265 3.27 2.86 1.07
C TYR A 265 3.48 3.33 -0.37
N VAL A 266 2.57 2.97 -1.26
CA VAL A 266 2.49 3.52 -2.62
C VAL A 266 1.26 4.43 -2.69
N PRO A 267 1.34 5.69 -2.22
CA PRO A 267 0.15 6.49 -1.97
C PRO A 267 -0.67 6.76 -3.25
N LEU A 268 -2.00 6.85 -3.10
CA LEU A 268 -2.91 7.11 -4.21
C LEU A 268 -3.67 8.43 -4.07
N LYS A 269 -3.47 9.13 -2.94
CA LYS A 269 -4.04 10.46 -2.69
C LYS A 269 -3.37 11.49 -3.61
N THR A 270 -4.18 12.30 -4.28
CA THR A 270 -3.76 13.47 -5.06
C THR A 270 -2.75 14.32 -4.28
N GLY A 271 -1.68 14.74 -4.95
CA GLY A 271 -0.64 15.58 -4.36
C GLY A 271 0.32 14.84 -3.42
N SER A 272 0.22 13.51 -3.33
CA SER A 272 1.18 12.66 -2.61
C SER A 272 2.34 12.26 -3.52
N SER A 273 3.49 11.95 -2.90
CA SER A 273 4.69 11.43 -3.56
C SER A 273 5.26 10.26 -2.75
N ARG A 274 5.90 9.31 -3.44
CA ARG A 274 6.71 8.25 -2.82
C ARG A 274 8.04 8.75 -2.24
N ALA A 275 8.52 9.91 -2.70
CA ALA A 275 9.72 10.58 -2.20
C ALA A 275 9.41 11.66 -1.15
N ALA A 276 8.17 11.77 -0.69
CA ALA A 276 7.82 12.74 0.34
C ALA A 276 8.64 12.49 1.61
N LYS A 277 9.03 13.57 2.30
CA LYS A 277 9.72 13.54 3.61
C LYS A 277 8.75 13.15 4.74
N THR A 278 7.98 12.09 4.54
CA THR A 278 7.23 11.41 5.60
C THR A 278 8.14 10.38 6.26
N PRO A 279 7.82 9.84 7.44
CA PRO A 279 8.56 8.71 8.01
C PRO A 279 8.60 7.47 7.10
N PHE A 280 7.85 7.44 5.99
CA PHE A 280 7.68 6.29 5.10
C PHE A 280 7.85 6.63 3.60
N GLY A 281 8.68 7.63 3.27
CA GLY A 281 9.20 7.79 1.91
C GLY A 281 10.08 6.60 1.50
N TYR A 282 10.80 6.69 0.39
CA TYR A 282 11.77 5.64 0.04
C TYR A 282 12.77 5.37 1.16
N SER A 283 13.01 4.10 1.44
CA SER A 283 13.88 3.63 2.50
C SER A 283 15.32 4.12 2.31
N ASP A 284 15.98 4.43 3.42
CA ASP A 284 17.42 4.57 3.48
C ASP A 284 18.09 3.23 3.85
N PRO A 285 19.18 2.80 3.15
CA PRO A 285 19.80 1.50 3.39
C PRO A 285 20.28 1.24 4.82
N PHE A 286 20.57 2.29 5.60
CA PHE A 286 21.16 2.18 6.93
C PHE A 286 20.22 2.61 8.06
N ASN A 287 19.08 3.24 7.75
CA ASN A 287 18.18 3.82 8.73
C ASN A 287 16.72 3.33 8.64
N SER A 288 16.36 2.55 7.62
CA SER A 288 14.97 2.11 7.39
C SER A 288 14.81 0.58 7.56
N PHE A 289 14.56 0.11 8.77
CA PHE A 289 14.38 -1.31 9.10
C PHE A 289 12.90 -1.73 9.23
N TRP A 290 12.12 -1.44 8.19
CA TRP A 290 10.69 -1.74 8.16
C TRP A 290 10.40 -3.10 7.52
N CYS A 291 9.19 -3.63 7.72
CA CYS A 291 8.73 -4.84 7.04
C CYS A 291 8.82 -4.71 5.50
N CYS A 292 8.47 -3.54 4.93
CA CYS A 292 8.56 -3.29 3.49
C CYS A 292 10.00 -3.16 2.98
N THR A 293 10.99 -2.82 3.82
CA THR A 293 12.40 -2.90 3.40
C THR A 293 12.79 -4.35 3.18
N GLY A 294 12.47 -5.24 4.14
CA GLY A 294 12.74 -6.68 4.00
C GLY A 294 12.05 -7.28 2.78
N THR A 295 10.73 -7.07 2.67
CA THR A 295 9.94 -7.54 1.54
C THR A 295 10.37 -6.92 0.20
N GLY A 296 10.74 -5.63 0.21
CA GLY A 296 11.20 -4.89 -0.96
C GLY A 296 12.45 -5.50 -1.58
N VAL A 297 13.41 -5.94 -0.77
CA VAL A 297 14.59 -6.67 -1.26
C VAL A 297 14.19 -7.96 -1.97
N GLU A 298 13.19 -8.68 -1.46
CA GLU A 298 12.71 -9.92 -2.07
C GLU A 298 11.90 -9.70 -3.37
N ASN A 299 11.26 -8.54 -3.54
CA ASN A 299 10.44 -8.26 -4.73
C ASN A 299 11.25 -8.31 -6.03
N HIS A 300 12.38 -7.60 -6.06
CA HIS A 300 13.08 -7.31 -7.31
C HIS A 300 14.07 -8.40 -7.73
N VAL A 301 14.36 -9.38 -6.85
CA VAL A 301 15.19 -10.54 -7.18
C VAL A 301 14.45 -11.65 -7.94
N LYS A 302 13.11 -11.57 -7.99
CA LYS A 302 12.25 -12.64 -8.52
C LYS A 302 11.31 -12.23 -9.65
N CYS A 303 11.57 -11.11 -10.34
CA CYS A 303 10.75 -10.65 -11.47
C CYS A 303 10.58 -11.71 -12.59
N GLY A 304 11.48 -12.70 -12.69
CA GLY A 304 11.39 -13.81 -13.63
C GLY A 304 10.51 -14.99 -13.22
N ASP A 305 10.12 -15.09 -11.95
CA ASP A 305 9.56 -16.33 -11.37
C ASP A 305 8.16 -16.71 -11.87
N SER A 306 7.46 -15.77 -12.49
CA SER A 306 6.07 -15.87 -12.93
C SER A 306 5.89 -15.61 -14.43
N ILE A 307 6.99 -15.45 -15.19
CA ILE A 307 6.89 -15.21 -16.64
C ILE A 307 6.32 -16.46 -17.33
N TYR A 308 6.80 -17.64 -16.92
CA TYR A 308 6.47 -18.92 -17.52
C TYR A 308 6.02 -19.94 -16.47
N TRP A 309 5.13 -20.86 -16.86
CA TRP A 309 4.75 -22.01 -16.05
C TRP A 309 4.73 -23.29 -16.88
N HIS A 310 5.23 -24.39 -16.30
CA HIS A 310 5.23 -25.69 -16.96
C HIS A 310 3.99 -26.49 -16.58
N GLU A 311 3.30 -27.04 -17.58
CA GLU A 311 2.32 -28.11 -17.39
C GLU A 311 3.04 -29.45 -17.61
N GLY A 312 3.58 -29.99 -16.52
CA GLY A 312 4.44 -31.18 -16.57
C GLY A 312 5.58 -31.01 -17.58
N THR A 313 5.61 -31.86 -18.60
CA THR A 313 6.58 -31.80 -19.72
C THR A 313 5.95 -31.50 -21.08
N SER A 314 4.63 -31.28 -21.12
CA SER A 314 3.83 -31.20 -22.36
C SER A 314 3.40 -29.77 -22.71
N GLY A 315 3.25 -28.91 -21.72
CA GLY A 315 2.74 -27.54 -21.91
C GLY A 315 3.62 -26.47 -21.28
N LEU A 316 3.57 -25.28 -21.88
CA LEU A 316 4.21 -24.07 -21.39
C LEU A 316 3.21 -22.92 -21.43
N TYR A 317 2.88 -22.38 -20.26
CA TYR A 317 2.16 -21.11 -20.15
C TYR A 317 3.13 -19.95 -20.27
N VAL A 318 2.79 -19.01 -21.16
CA VAL A 318 3.45 -17.71 -21.28
C VAL A 318 2.52 -16.70 -20.62
N MET A 319 2.79 -16.39 -19.36
CA MET A 319 1.92 -15.57 -18.52
C MET A 319 2.27 -14.09 -18.65
N LEU A 320 3.55 -13.71 -18.51
CA LEU A 320 3.99 -12.31 -18.58
C LEU A 320 4.79 -12.03 -19.85
N PHE A 321 4.67 -10.81 -20.35
CA PHE A 321 5.36 -10.35 -21.55
C PHE A 321 6.59 -9.51 -21.18
N ILE A 322 7.58 -10.19 -20.58
CA ILE A 322 8.81 -9.57 -20.07
C ILE A 322 10.01 -10.12 -20.85
N PRO A 323 10.95 -9.26 -21.31
CA PRO A 323 12.17 -9.71 -21.98
C PRO A 323 12.93 -10.74 -21.14
N SER A 324 13.11 -11.94 -21.68
CA SER A 324 13.64 -13.07 -20.91
C SER A 324 14.17 -14.19 -21.80
N GLU A 325 14.99 -15.07 -21.21
CA GLU A 325 15.37 -16.35 -21.80
C GLU A 325 14.99 -17.47 -20.83
N LEU A 326 14.07 -18.36 -21.25
CA LEU A 326 13.76 -19.59 -20.52
C LEU A 326 14.65 -20.72 -21.04
N ARG A 327 15.42 -21.34 -20.15
CA ARG A 327 16.19 -22.56 -20.45
C ARG A 327 15.51 -23.77 -19.84
N TRP A 328 14.87 -24.58 -20.68
CA TRP A 328 14.17 -25.79 -20.28
C TRP A 328 15.01 -27.04 -20.59
N GLU A 329 16.01 -27.27 -19.76
CA GLU A 329 17.03 -28.31 -19.97
C GLU A 329 16.44 -29.71 -20.13
N THR A 330 15.43 -30.08 -19.34
CA THR A 330 14.79 -31.40 -19.40
C THR A 330 14.05 -31.67 -20.71
N ARG A 331 13.74 -30.63 -21.48
CA ARG A 331 13.15 -30.72 -22.83
C ARG A 331 14.14 -30.40 -23.94
N GLY A 332 15.33 -29.91 -23.60
CA GLY A 332 16.32 -29.45 -24.57
C GLY A 332 15.84 -28.25 -25.39
N VAL A 333 15.07 -27.34 -24.78
CA VAL A 333 14.49 -26.15 -25.43
C VAL A 333 14.95 -24.89 -24.70
N SER A 334 15.39 -23.88 -25.45
CA SER A 334 15.49 -22.50 -24.98
C SER A 334 14.47 -21.63 -25.72
N ILE A 335 13.82 -20.74 -25.00
CA ILE A 335 12.84 -19.79 -25.55
C ILE A 335 13.28 -18.39 -25.16
N LYS A 336 13.59 -17.57 -26.16
CA LYS A 336 13.92 -16.16 -25.97
C LYS A 336 12.69 -15.30 -26.25
N GLN A 337 12.25 -14.53 -25.28
CA GLN A 337 11.18 -13.56 -25.41
C GLN A 337 11.76 -12.17 -25.65
N ILE A 338 11.46 -11.61 -26.83
CA ILE A 338 11.93 -10.30 -27.29
C ILE A 338 10.73 -9.36 -27.35
N THR A 339 10.78 -8.29 -26.57
CA THR A 339 9.72 -7.29 -26.48
C THR A 339 10.24 -6.00 -25.85
N ARG A 340 9.54 -4.89 -26.06
CA ARG A 340 9.66 -3.67 -25.26
C ARG A 340 8.39 -3.38 -24.46
N PHE A 341 7.50 -4.36 -24.31
CA PHE A 341 6.29 -4.24 -23.52
C PHE A 341 6.61 -3.75 -22.09
N PRO A 342 5.90 -2.73 -21.58
CA PRO A 342 4.66 -2.17 -22.12
C PRO A 342 4.83 -1.02 -23.13
N ASP A 343 6.04 -0.57 -23.46
CA ASP A 343 6.25 0.52 -24.44
C ASP A 343 5.83 0.14 -25.87
N GLU A 344 5.81 -1.16 -26.17
CA GLU A 344 5.34 -1.70 -27.44
C GLU A 344 4.26 -2.78 -27.22
N PRO A 345 3.15 -2.76 -27.97
CA PRO A 345 1.99 -3.64 -27.77
C PRO A 345 2.19 -5.03 -28.42
N GLY A 346 3.24 -5.75 -28.04
CA GLY A 346 3.49 -7.10 -28.57
C GLY A 346 4.74 -7.79 -28.04
N THR A 347 4.87 -9.07 -28.34
CA THR A 347 6.03 -9.88 -27.97
C THR A 347 6.36 -10.92 -29.04
N ARG A 348 7.63 -11.33 -29.14
CA ARG A 348 8.09 -12.39 -30.04
C ARG A 348 8.88 -13.43 -29.24
N LEU A 349 8.46 -14.68 -29.35
CA LEU A 349 9.18 -15.84 -28.82
C LEU A 349 10.00 -16.47 -29.95
N GLU A 350 11.28 -16.67 -29.71
CA GLU A 350 12.20 -17.42 -30.57
C GLU A 350 12.56 -18.75 -29.92
N PHE A 351 12.45 -19.83 -30.68
CA PHE A 351 12.73 -21.18 -30.19
C PHE A 351 14.11 -21.65 -30.64
N ALA A 352 14.87 -22.22 -29.71
CA ALA A 352 16.09 -22.96 -29.97
C ALA A 352 15.98 -24.35 -29.34
N CYS A 353 16.00 -25.39 -30.17
CA CYS A 353 15.77 -26.77 -29.72
C CYS A 353 16.98 -27.64 -30.05
N ARG A 354 17.46 -28.46 -29.11
CA ARG A 354 18.49 -29.48 -29.37
C ARG A 354 18.02 -30.49 -30.43
N LYS A 355 16.72 -30.83 -30.39
CA LYS A 355 16.00 -31.63 -31.38
C LYS A 355 14.56 -31.10 -31.48
N PRO A 356 13.86 -31.27 -32.61
CA PRO A 356 12.45 -30.88 -32.71
C PRO A 356 11.61 -31.45 -31.57
N VAL A 357 10.78 -30.62 -30.94
CA VAL A 357 10.04 -30.94 -29.73
C VAL A 357 8.55 -30.65 -29.91
N ARG A 358 7.69 -31.63 -29.62
CA ARG A 358 6.25 -31.37 -29.53
C ARG A 358 5.95 -30.69 -28.20
N LEU A 359 5.32 -29.52 -28.26
CA LEU A 359 4.98 -28.70 -27.08
C LEU A 359 3.70 -27.89 -27.35
N ALA A 360 2.80 -27.86 -26.36
CA ALA A 360 1.70 -26.92 -26.30
C ALA A 360 2.17 -25.60 -25.67
N VAL A 361 2.09 -24.50 -26.42
CA VAL A 361 2.40 -23.16 -25.91
C VAL A 361 1.10 -22.43 -25.65
N HIS A 362 0.78 -22.20 -24.38
CA HIS A 362 -0.41 -21.51 -23.91
C HIS A 362 -0.08 -20.02 -23.73
N VAL A 363 -0.44 -19.19 -24.71
CA VAL A 363 -0.18 -17.75 -24.67
C VAL A 363 -1.35 -17.02 -24.04
N ARG A 364 -1.08 -16.19 -23.03
CA ARG A 364 -2.11 -15.34 -22.42
C ARG A 364 -2.71 -14.38 -23.45
N ARG A 365 -4.04 -14.32 -23.52
CA ARG A 365 -4.82 -13.22 -24.12
C ARG A 365 -5.42 -12.40 -22.96
N PRO A 366 -4.78 -11.28 -22.56
CA PRO A 366 -5.19 -10.48 -21.40
C PRO A 366 -6.63 -9.97 -21.49
N GLY A 367 -7.27 -9.76 -20.33
CA GLY A 367 -8.63 -9.21 -20.25
C GLY A 367 -8.75 -7.78 -20.78
N TRP A 368 -7.67 -7.01 -20.77
CA TRP A 368 -7.62 -5.65 -21.30
C TRP A 368 -7.45 -5.57 -22.82
N VAL A 369 -7.09 -6.67 -23.50
CA VAL A 369 -6.93 -6.69 -24.96
C VAL A 369 -8.29 -6.84 -25.63
N GLY A 370 -8.64 -5.86 -26.47
CA GLY A 370 -9.84 -5.86 -27.30
C GLY A 370 -9.69 -6.65 -28.60
N GLU A 371 -10.17 -6.07 -29.69
CA GLU A 371 -9.96 -6.58 -31.05
C GLU A 371 -8.48 -6.42 -31.48
N GLY A 372 -8.03 -7.24 -32.44
CA GLY A 372 -6.66 -7.17 -32.97
C GLY A 372 -5.62 -7.99 -32.21
N PHE A 373 -6.00 -8.74 -31.18
CA PHE A 373 -5.14 -9.81 -30.65
C PHE A 373 -4.84 -10.82 -31.76
N GLU A 374 -3.56 -11.06 -32.03
CA GLU A 374 -3.15 -11.98 -33.09
C GLU A 374 -1.94 -12.81 -32.64
N LEU A 375 -1.97 -14.10 -32.99
CA LEU A 375 -0.82 -14.99 -32.90
C LEU A 375 -0.37 -15.34 -34.31
N ARG A 376 0.94 -15.23 -34.58
CA ARG A 376 1.53 -15.74 -35.83
C ARG A 376 2.69 -16.67 -35.54
N VAL A 377 2.72 -17.77 -36.27
CA VAL A 377 3.77 -18.76 -36.22
C VAL A 377 4.55 -18.67 -37.53
N ASN A 378 5.83 -18.31 -37.47
CA ASN A 378 6.66 -18.07 -38.65
C ASN A 378 6.01 -17.12 -39.66
N GLY A 379 5.44 -16.01 -39.15
CA GLY A 379 4.75 -14.99 -39.95
C GLY A 379 3.32 -15.34 -40.39
N LYS A 380 2.89 -16.60 -40.25
CA LYS A 380 1.55 -17.06 -40.66
C LYS A 380 0.57 -17.00 -39.49
N PRO A 381 -0.64 -16.45 -39.65
CA PRO A 381 -1.65 -16.42 -38.59
C PRO A 381 -1.94 -17.82 -38.03
N ALA A 382 -1.92 -17.96 -36.71
CA ALA A 382 -2.36 -19.17 -36.02
C ALA A 382 -3.89 -19.16 -35.88
N ARG A 383 -4.51 -20.34 -35.91
CA ARG A 383 -5.95 -20.45 -35.62
C ARG A 383 -6.20 -20.13 -34.15
N LEU A 384 -6.92 -19.04 -33.90
CA LEU A 384 -7.35 -18.68 -32.55
C LEU A 384 -8.62 -19.47 -32.21
N GLY A 385 -8.53 -20.44 -31.31
CA GLY A 385 -9.68 -21.20 -30.80
C GLY A 385 -10.57 -20.41 -29.82
N LEU A 386 -10.08 -19.26 -29.32
CA LEU A 386 -10.74 -18.45 -28.31
C LEU A 386 -10.88 -16.99 -28.79
N ARG A 387 -12.11 -16.46 -28.70
CA ARG A 387 -12.39 -15.02 -28.86
C ARG A 387 -12.39 -14.25 -27.53
N LYS A 388 -12.45 -14.95 -26.40
CA LYS A 388 -12.53 -14.39 -25.03
C LYS A 388 -11.14 -14.35 -24.37
N PRO A 389 -10.93 -13.54 -23.31
CA PRO A 389 -9.73 -13.61 -22.48
C PRO A 389 -9.49 -15.05 -22.04
N GLY A 390 -8.24 -15.49 -22.07
CA GLY A 390 -7.91 -16.90 -21.88
C GLY A 390 -6.47 -17.20 -22.27
N PHE A 391 -6.09 -18.46 -22.14
CA PHE A 391 -4.85 -18.96 -22.71
C PHE A 391 -5.12 -19.59 -24.07
N VAL A 392 -4.55 -19.00 -25.13
CA VAL A 392 -4.65 -19.53 -26.49
C VAL A 392 -3.53 -20.53 -26.71
N THR A 393 -3.90 -21.77 -27.00
CA THR A 393 -2.95 -22.87 -27.18
C THR A 393 -2.47 -22.97 -28.63
N VAL A 394 -1.16 -22.95 -28.82
CA VAL A 394 -0.48 -23.34 -30.06
C VAL A 394 0.29 -24.63 -29.80
N GLU A 395 -0.28 -25.76 -30.17
CA GLU A 395 0.37 -27.06 -30.06
C GLU A 395 0.96 -27.49 -31.41
N ARG A 396 2.28 -27.68 -31.45
CA ARG A 396 3.00 -28.17 -32.63
C ARG A 396 4.36 -28.75 -32.25
N THR A 397 5.05 -29.28 -33.26
CA THR A 397 6.49 -29.54 -33.17
C THR A 397 7.26 -28.25 -33.46
N TRP A 398 8.03 -27.81 -32.48
CA TRP A 398 8.90 -26.63 -32.52
C TRP A 398 10.35 -27.04 -32.82
N SER A 399 10.99 -26.31 -33.72
CA SER A 399 12.39 -26.48 -34.11
C SER A 399 13.15 -25.16 -33.94
N THR A 400 14.48 -25.25 -33.93
CA THR A 400 15.33 -24.06 -33.91
C THR A 400 14.98 -23.11 -35.05
N GLY A 401 14.80 -21.83 -34.73
CA GLY A 401 14.43 -20.78 -35.68
C GLY A 401 12.92 -20.60 -35.85
N ASP A 402 12.08 -21.48 -35.28
CA ASP A 402 10.64 -21.20 -35.19
C ASP A 402 10.39 -19.95 -34.34
N THR A 403 9.34 -19.22 -34.70
CA THR A 403 8.93 -17.99 -34.02
C THR A 403 7.44 -17.99 -33.72
N LEU A 404 7.06 -17.42 -32.58
CA LEU A 404 5.68 -17.12 -32.22
C LEU A 404 5.59 -15.63 -31.87
N THR A 405 4.90 -14.85 -32.69
CA THR A 405 4.65 -13.42 -32.44
C THR A 405 3.25 -13.21 -31.90
N VAL A 406 3.11 -12.32 -30.93
CA VAL A 406 1.87 -11.97 -30.25
C VAL A 406 1.63 -10.47 -30.41
N ALA A 407 0.51 -10.09 -31.02
CA ALA A 407 0.03 -8.71 -31.04
C ALA A 407 -0.90 -8.46 -29.85
N LEU A 408 -0.64 -7.39 -29.10
CA LEU A 408 -1.33 -7.04 -27.85
C LEU A 408 -1.82 -5.59 -27.92
N PRO A 409 -2.72 -5.23 -28.85
CA PRO A 409 -3.15 -3.84 -29.02
C PRO A 409 -3.70 -3.27 -27.70
N MET A 410 -3.15 -2.13 -27.31
CA MET A 410 -3.47 -1.42 -26.09
C MET A 410 -4.36 -0.22 -26.40
N SER A 411 -5.33 0.04 -25.53
CA SER A 411 -6.21 1.20 -25.59
C SER A 411 -6.28 1.89 -24.23
N VAL A 412 -6.70 3.16 -24.23
CA VAL A 412 -7.04 3.86 -23.00
C VAL A 412 -8.30 3.23 -22.41
N ARG A 413 -8.28 3.01 -21.10
CA ARG A 413 -9.37 2.43 -20.33
C ARG A 413 -9.62 3.27 -19.08
N VAL A 414 -10.85 3.23 -18.61
CA VAL A 414 -11.25 3.80 -17.33
C VAL A 414 -11.54 2.67 -16.36
N GLU A 415 -11.11 2.85 -15.12
CA GLU A 415 -11.48 2.00 -13.99
C GLU A 415 -12.01 2.87 -12.86
N ALA A 416 -13.33 2.81 -12.64
CA ALA A 416 -14.01 3.56 -11.59
C ALA A 416 -14.18 2.71 -10.32
N PHE A 417 -14.31 3.37 -9.17
CA PHE A 417 -14.69 2.69 -7.94
C PHE A 417 -16.11 2.13 -8.01
N ARG A 418 -16.33 0.98 -7.37
CA ARG A 418 -17.66 0.38 -7.26
C ARG A 418 -18.62 1.24 -6.45
N ASP A 419 -18.14 1.81 -5.37
CA ASP A 419 -18.92 2.66 -4.45
C ASP A 419 -19.05 4.11 -4.94
N ASN A 420 -18.21 4.53 -5.90
CA ASN A 420 -18.30 5.84 -6.53
C ASN A 420 -17.86 5.79 -8.00
N PRO A 421 -18.79 5.56 -8.96
CA PRO A 421 -18.49 5.50 -10.38
C PRO A 421 -17.95 6.81 -10.98
N ARG A 422 -18.08 7.94 -10.27
CA ARG A 422 -17.53 9.23 -10.70
C ARG A 422 -16.08 9.43 -10.28
N ARG A 423 -15.54 8.59 -9.37
CA ARG A 423 -14.11 8.60 -9.04
C ARG A 423 -13.41 7.49 -9.81
N PHE A 424 -12.48 7.84 -10.67
CA PHE A 424 -11.89 6.89 -11.63
C PHE A 424 -10.41 7.12 -11.90
N ALA A 425 -9.73 6.08 -12.37
CA ALA A 425 -8.36 6.11 -12.84
C ALA A 425 -8.29 5.79 -14.34
N LEU A 426 -7.23 6.25 -14.98
CA LEU A 426 -6.94 5.99 -16.39
C LEU A 426 -5.86 4.92 -16.51
N LEU A 427 -6.04 4.00 -17.44
CA LEU A 427 -5.05 2.98 -17.80
C LEU A 427 -4.81 2.98 -19.31
N TYR A 428 -3.63 2.52 -19.74
CA TYR A 428 -3.37 2.13 -21.12
C TYR A 428 -2.93 0.66 -21.14
N GLY A 429 -3.78 -0.21 -21.70
CA GLY A 429 -3.66 -1.66 -21.47
C GLY A 429 -3.72 -1.99 -19.96
N PRO A 430 -2.69 -2.64 -19.37
CA PRO A 430 -2.62 -2.90 -17.93
C PRO A 430 -1.93 -1.79 -17.13
N ILE A 431 -1.43 -0.73 -17.77
CA ILE A 431 -0.58 0.27 -17.13
C ILE A 431 -1.42 1.44 -16.63
N VAL A 432 -1.39 1.67 -15.32
CA VAL A 432 -2.01 2.83 -14.68
C VAL A 432 -1.28 4.09 -15.10
N LEU A 433 -2.03 5.12 -15.50
CA LEU A 433 -1.51 6.43 -15.86
C LEU A 433 -1.64 7.39 -14.67
N CYS A 434 -0.71 8.33 -14.58
CA CYS A 434 -0.75 9.44 -13.63
C CYS A 434 -0.32 10.75 -14.30
N THR A 435 -0.62 11.87 -13.65
CA THR A 435 -0.05 13.17 -14.00
C THR A 435 0.62 13.79 -12.79
N THR A 436 1.66 14.60 -13.01
CA THR A 436 2.34 15.31 -11.92
C THR A 436 1.47 16.44 -11.40
N THR A 437 1.68 16.86 -10.16
CA THR A 437 1.04 18.05 -9.58
C THR A 437 1.92 18.64 -8.47
N GLU A 438 1.42 19.64 -7.76
CA GLU A 438 2.10 20.25 -6.62
C GLU A 438 1.88 19.44 -5.34
N SER A 439 2.82 19.53 -4.41
CA SER A 439 2.71 18.80 -3.14
C SER A 439 1.53 19.33 -2.34
N GLY A 440 0.74 18.42 -1.77
CA GLY A 440 -0.44 18.78 -0.99
C GLY A 440 -1.65 19.22 -1.83
N ASN A 441 -1.54 19.28 -3.16
CA ASN A 441 -2.70 19.56 -3.99
C ASN A 441 -3.77 18.47 -3.84
N SER A 442 -4.99 18.86 -3.49
CA SER A 442 -6.13 17.96 -3.35
C SER A 442 -7.09 17.99 -4.55
N HIS A 443 -6.84 18.83 -5.55
CA HIS A 443 -7.75 19.04 -6.68
C HIS A 443 -7.40 18.16 -7.87
N ALA A 444 -8.35 17.32 -8.27
CA ALA A 444 -8.23 16.44 -9.43
C ALA A 444 -9.63 16.14 -9.98
N HIS A 445 -10.08 16.97 -10.92
CA HIS A 445 -11.41 16.88 -11.49
C HIS A 445 -11.34 16.62 -13.00
N ALA A 446 -12.25 15.81 -13.52
CA ALA A 446 -12.45 15.62 -14.94
C ALA A 446 -13.84 16.14 -15.33
N LEU A 447 -13.93 16.98 -16.35
CA LEU A 447 -15.21 17.45 -16.84
C LEU A 447 -15.90 16.41 -17.73
N GLY A 448 -17.17 16.15 -17.44
CA GLY A 448 -18.00 15.20 -18.15
C GLY A 448 -17.87 13.77 -17.61
N GLU A 449 -18.51 12.83 -18.32
CA GLU A 449 -18.46 11.42 -17.97
C GLU A 449 -17.03 10.86 -18.12
N PRO A 450 -16.60 9.91 -17.25
CA PRO A 450 -15.25 9.36 -17.28
C PRO A 450 -14.78 8.91 -18.68
N GLU A 451 -15.66 8.26 -19.46
CA GLU A 451 -15.26 7.69 -20.75
C GLU A 451 -15.09 8.79 -21.80
N ALA A 452 -15.90 9.84 -21.71
CA ALA A 452 -15.79 11.01 -22.57
C ALA A 452 -14.50 11.78 -22.26
N ALA A 453 -14.15 11.95 -20.98
CA ALA A 453 -12.89 12.54 -20.56
C ALA A 453 -11.69 11.70 -21.05
N ALA A 454 -11.74 10.38 -20.87
CA ALA A 454 -10.69 9.46 -21.33
C ALA A 454 -10.51 9.50 -22.86
N ALA A 455 -11.59 9.65 -23.63
CA ALA A 455 -11.56 9.77 -25.08
C ALA A 455 -10.87 11.05 -25.59
N THR A 456 -10.52 12.01 -24.71
CA THR A 456 -9.74 13.20 -25.06
C THR A 456 -8.23 12.98 -25.02
N LEU A 457 -7.75 11.87 -24.42
CA LEU A 457 -6.33 11.56 -24.38
C LEU A 457 -5.80 11.32 -25.81
N ARG A 458 -4.66 11.93 -26.12
CA ARG A 458 -3.92 11.74 -27.36
C ARG A 458 -2.51 11.26 -27.03
N PRO A 459 -1.98 10.25 -27.74
CA PRO A 459 -0.59 9.84 -27.55
C PRO A 459 0.34 11.01 -27.94
N VAL A 460 1.41 11.18 -27.17
CA VAL A 460 2.47 12.14 -27.52
C VAL A 460 3.39 11.47 -28.54
N PRO A 461 3.64 12.09 -29.71
CA PRO A 461 4.57 11.54 -30.70
C PRO A 461 5.95 11.25 -30.12
N ASP A 462 6.55 10.13 -30.54
CA ASP A 462 7.90 9.68 -30.16
C ASP A 462 8.15 9.45 -28.65
N GLU A 463 7.11 9.52 -27.82
CA GLU A 463 7.18 9.26 -26.38
C GLU A 463 6.24 8.10 -25.99
N PRO A 464 6.74 6.85 -25.95
CA PRO A 464 5.92 5.69 -25.62
C PRO A 464 5.21 5.81 -24.26
N LEU A 465 3.93 5.45 -24.24
CA LEU A 465 3.04 5.51 -23.08
C LEU A 465 2.80 6.92 -22.51
N MET A 466 3.22 7.96 -23.22
CA MET A 466 2.91 9.34 -22.85
C MET A 466 1.65 9.78 -23.58
N PHE A 467 0.76 10.44 -22.85
CA PHE A 467 -0.47 11.00 -23.39
C PHE A 467 -0.61 12.45 -22.97
N GLU A 468 -1.39 13.20 -23.73
CA GLU A 468 -1.83 14.53 -23.36
C GLU A 468 -3.34 14.66 -23.48
N ALA A 469 -3.93 15.50 -22.64
CA ALA A 469 -5.33 15.89 -22.74
C ALA A 469 -5.48 17.39 -22.42
N PRO A 470 -6.55 18.05 -22.89
CA PRO A 470 -6.78 19.45 -22.59
C PRO A 470 -6.96 19.71 -21.07
N ALA A 471 -6.33 20.76 -20.55
CA ALA A 471 -6.55 21.22 -19.18
C ALA A 471 -7.98 21.74 -18.95
N SER A 472 -8.72 22.04 -20.03
CA SER A 472 -10.15 22.34 -19.96
C SER A 472 -11.00 21.14 -19.56
N VAL A 473 -10.51 19.91 -19.78
CA VAL A 473 -11.18 18.65 -19.43
C VAL A 473 -10.64 18.11 -18.11
N PHE A 474 -9.32 17.98 -17.97
CA PHE A 474 -8.69 17.53 -16.74
C PHE A 474 -8.15 18.73 -15.97
N ARG A 475 -8.66 18.97 -14.76
CA ARG A 475 -8.38 20.17 -13.95
C ARG A 475 -7.71 19.78 -12.64
N ARG A 476 -6.51 20.33 -12.41
CA ARG A 476 -5.73 20.12 -11.17
C ARG A 476 -5.77 21.32 -10.23
N SER A 477 -6.50 22.37 -10.59
CA SER A 477 -6.64 23.61 -9.84
C SER A 477 -7.94 24.31 -10.23
N PHE A 478 -8.46 25.17 -9.36
CA PHE A 478 -9.61 26.01 -9.69
C PHE A 478 -9.26 27.23 -10.56
N GLU A 479 -7.96 27.46 -10.78
CA GLU A 479 -7.39 28.58 -11.52
C GLU A 479 -6.44 28.06 -12.62
N GLY A 480 -6.29 28.77 -13.74
CA GLY A 480 -5.25 28.47 -14.75
C GLY A 480 -5.42 27.14 -15.51
N ASN A 481 -6.65 26.77 -15.87
CA ASN A 481 -6.96 25.51 -16.59
C ASN A 481 -6.81 25.62 -18.12
N GLU A 482 -5.79 26.35 -18.59
CA GLU A 482 -5.44 26.47 -20.00
C GLU A 482 -4.28 25.54 -20.37
N GLY A 483 -4.17 25.17 -21.65
CA GLY A 483 -3.10 24.30 -22.14
C GLY A 483 -3.40 22.80 -22.03
N THR A 484 -2.36 21.98 -21.84
CA THR A 484 -2.43 20.52 -21.84
C THR A 484 -1.88 19.90 -20.55
N ILE A 485 -2.47 18.78 -20.15
CA ILE A 485 -1.98 17.92 -19.07
C ILE A 485 -1.35 16.69 -19.68
N ARG A 486 -0.13 16.37 -19.23
CA ARG A 486 0.58 15.17 -19.65
C ARG A 486 0.36 14.03 -18.66
N PHE A 487 0.06 12.86 -19.19
CA PHE A 487 -0.09 11.60 -18.48
C PHE A 487 1.09 10.68 -18.82
N ARG A 488 1.53 9.93 -17.83
CA ARG A 488 2.65 8.98 -17.92
C ARG A 488 2.34 7.71 -17.14
N PRO A 489 3.05 6.59 -17.39
CA PRO A 489 2.95 5.42 -16.54
C PRO A 489 3.23 5.74 -15.08
N PHE A 490 2.35 5.29 -14.18
CA PHE A 490 2.46 5.53 -12.75
C PHE A 490 3.77 4.99 -12.16
N PHE A 491 4.22 3.83 -12.65
CA PHE A 491 5.49 3.25 -12.20
C PHE A 491 6.72 4.07 -12.61
N ARG A 492 6.59 5.07 -13.51
CA ARG A 492 7.69 5.96 -13.93
C ARG A 492 7.75 7.28 -13.14
N GLU A 493 6.82 7.56 -12.24
CA GLU A 493 6.80 8.80 -11.46
C GLU A 493 7.32 8.59 -10.04
N TYR A 494 8.63 8.74 -9.84
CA TYR A 494 9.25 8.33 -8.57
C TYR A 494 9.23 9.43 -7.51
N GLU A 495 9.44 10.68 -7.91
CA GLU A 495 9.78 11.76 -6.98
C GLU A 495 8.69 12.81 -6.81
N ARG A 496 7.95 13.12 -7.87
CA ARG A 496 7.05 14.27 -7.84
C ARG A 496 5.67 13.88 -7.31
N PRO A 497 4.97 14.83 -6.67
CA PRO A 497 3.56 14.66 -6.36
C PRO A 497 2.75 14.37 -7.63
N TYR A 498 1.74 13.52 -7.50
CA TYR A 498 0.95 13.06 -8.65
C TYR A 498 -0.54 12.96 -8.38
N VAL A 499 -1.29 12.75 -9.46
CA VAL A 499 -2.71 12.44 -9.50
C VAL A 499 -2.88 11.09 -10.20
N VAL A 500 -3.56 10.14 -9.54
CA VAL A 500 -3.94 8.83 -10.11
C VAL A 500 -5.45 8.78 -10.34
N TYR A 501 -6.23 9.19 -9.34
CA TYR A 501 -7.69 9.23 -9.41
C TYR A 501 -8.20 10.64 -9.70
N TRP A 502 -9.28 10.70 -10.48
CA TRP A 502 -9.99 11.90 -10.89
C TRP A 502 -11.46 11.81 -10.48
N ASP A 503 -12.04 12.93 -10.06
CA ASP A 503 -13.46 13.06 -9.79
C ASP A 503 -14.17 13.69 -11.00
N ALA A 504 -15.04 12.91 -11.65
CA ALA A 504 -15.90 13.35 -12.74
C ALA A 504 -16.95 14.34 -12.23
N VAL A 505 -17.03 15.51 -12.86
CA VAL A 505 -17.96 16.58 -12.53
C VAL A 505 -18.57 17.18 -13.79
N THR A 506 -19.81 17.66 -13.70
CA THR A 506 -20.42 18.48 -14.75
C THR A 506 -19.86 19.89 -14.70
N GLU A 507 -20.05 20.67 -15.77
CA GLU A 507 -19.65 22.09 -15.78
C GLU A 507 -20.35 22.88 -14.66
N ALA A 508 -21.62 22.61 -14.39
CA ALA A 508 -22.37 23.28 -13.32
C ALA A 508 -21.82 22.96 -11.92
N GLU A 509 -21.51 21.68 -11.67
CA GLU A 509 -20.86 21.26 -10.41
C GLU A 509 -19.47 21.87 -10.27
N TRP A 510 -18.70 21.93 -11.37
CA TRP A 510 -17.40 22.58 -11.37
C TRP A 510 -17.50 24.07 -11.02
N ILE A 511 -18.42 24.81 -11.66
CA ILE A 511 -18.64 26.23 -11.39
C ILE A 511 -18.96 26.42 -9.90
N LYS A 512 -19.86 25.60 -9.35
CA LYS A 512 -20.19 25.64 -7.92
C LYS A 512 -18.96 25.40 -7.03
N LEU A 513 -18.19 24.35 -7.29
CA LEU A 513 -16.97 24.03 -6.52
C LEU A 513 -15.94 25.16 -6.60
N ARG A 514 -15.76 25.74 -7.79
CA ARG A 514 -14.86 26.87 -8.01
C ARG A 514 -15.31 28.10 -7.23
N ASP A 515 -16.60 28.44 -7.27
CA ASP A 515 -17.13 29.62 -6.60
C ASP A 515 -17.05 29.45 -5.07
N GLU A 516 -17.30 28.25 -4.54
CA GLU A 516 -17.07 27.90 -3.13
C GLU A 516 -15.59 28.05 -2.74
N TYR A 517 -14.67 27.53 -3.57
CA TYR A 517 -13.23 27.69 -3.37
C TYR A 517 -12.79 29.16 -3.38
N GLN A 518 -13.28 29.95 -4.34
CA GLN A 518 -12.94 31.38 -4.42
C GLN A 518 -13.51 32.16 -3.24
N ALA A 519 -14.73 31.83 -2.78
CA ALA A 519 -15.30 32.43 -1.58
C ALA A 519 -14.46 32.11 -0.34
N GLU A 520 -13.97 30.87 -0.19
CA GLU A 520 -13.12 30.48 0.92
C GLU A 520 -11.76 31.19 0.86
N ARG A 521 -11.12 31.24 -0.31
CA ARG A 521 -9.86 31.99 -0.51
C ARG A 521 -10.03 33.47 -0.23
N ALA A 522 -11.16 34.07 -0.61
CA ALA A 522 -11.47 35.46 -0.30
C ALA A 522 -11.63 35.67 1.22
N ARG A 523 -12.29 34.75 1.93
CA ARG A 523 -12.40 34.78 3.40
C ARG A 523 -11.04 34.66 4.06
N GLU A 524 -10.19 33.73 3.62
CA GLU A 524 -8.83 33.56 4.16
C GLU A 524 -7.97 34.82 3.94
N ARG A 525 -8.03 35.43 2.75
CA ARG A 525 -7.31 36.67 2.44
C ARG A 525 -7.79 37.84 3.30
N ASP A 526 -9.12 38.01 3.44
CA ASP A 526 -9.72 39.02 4.33
C ASP A 526 -9.25 38.82 5.77
N LEU A 527 -9.26 37.58 6.25
CA LEU A 527 -8.84 37.22 7.59
C LEU A 527 -7.36 37.52 7.82
N GLU A 528 -6.50 37.18 6.86
CA GLU A 528 -5.05 37.46 6.92
C GLU A 528 -4.77 38.98 6.90
N GLN A 529 -5.45 39.76 6.06
CA GLN A 529 -5.29 41.22 6.01
C GLN A 529 -5.71 41.92 7.31
N ARG A 530 -6.70 41.37 8.02
CA ARG A 530 -7.15 41.88 9.31
C ARG A 530 -6.35 41.33 10.50
N THR A 531 -5.45 40.36 10.29
CA THR A 531 -4.71 39.70 11.38
C THR A 531 -3.71 40.66 12.01
N VAL A 532 -3.87 40.90 13.30
CA VAL A 532 -2.93 41.65 14.16
C VAL A 532 -1.85 40.69 14.67
N ASP A 533 -2.24 39.48 15.08
CA ASP A 533 -1.30 38.47 15.57
C ASP A 533 -1.84 37.05 15.35
N LYS A 534 -0.96 36.05 15.19
CA LYS A 534 -1.36 34.66 15.00
C LYS A 534 -0.32 33.66 15.50
N VAL A 535 -0.81 32.58 16.12
CA VAL A 535 0.04 31.42 16.48
C VAL A 535 -0.08 30.34 15.41
N ARG A 536 1.07 29.88 14.91
CA ARG A 536 1.17 28.65 14.11
C ARG A 536 1.32 27.47 15.07
N ILE A 537 0.23 26.75 15.31
CA ILE A 537 0.21 25.58 16.21
C ILE A 537 1.17 24.51 15.69
N GLY A 538 1.94 23.89 16.58
CA GLY A 538 2.97 22.89 16.25
C GLY A 538 4.30 23.45 15.70
N ASP A 539 4.39 24.75 15.39
CA ASP A 539 5.66 25.40 15.09
C ASP A 539 6.28 25.88 16.41
N ALA A 540 7.33 25.19 16.87
CA ALA A 540 7.95 25.45 18.17
C ALA A 540 8.46 26.89 18.32
N SER A 541 8.93 27.53 17.23
CA SER A 541 9.36 28.92 17.25
C SER A 541 8.18 29.87 17.42
N SER A 542 7.11 29.64 16.67
CA SER A 542 5.86 30.39 16.82
C SER A 542 5.28 30.21 18.21
N GLU A 543 5.12 29.00 18.71
CA GLU A 543 4.49 28.75 20.02
C GLU A 543 5.34 29.31 21.17
N SER A 544 6.66 29.20 21.09
CA SER A 544 7.57 29.82 22.07
C SER A 544 7.49 31.35 22.02
N ALA A 545 7.43 31.96 20.84
CA ALA A 545 7.32 33.42 20.69
C ALA A 545 6.02 33.98 21.30
N HIS A 546 4.99 33.15 21.39
CA HIS A 546 3.70 33.47 22.01
C HIS A 546 3.56 32.93 23.44
N ASN A 547 4.67 32.61 24.11
CA ASN A 547 4.70 32.17 25.51
C ASN A 547 3.69 31.03 25.79
N LEU A 548 3.77 29.94 25.02
CA LEU A 548 2.99 28.73 25.29
C LEU A 548 3.24 28.25 26.73
N GLN A 549 2.17 28.16 27.51
CA GLN A 549 2.16 27.58 28.85
C GLN A 549 1.03 26.57 28.94
N GLY A 550 1.15 25.56 29.80
CA GLY A 550 0.09 24.59 29.99
C GLY A 550 0.44 23.41 30.89
N GLU A 551 -0.58 22.63 31.18
CA GLU A 551 -0.53 21.40 31.98
C GLU A 551 -1.33 20.31 31.28
N LYS A 552 -0.81 19.07 31.32
CA LYS A 552 -1.40 17.90 30.65
C LYS A 552 -1.72 18.16 29.17
N MET A 553 -0.81 18.85 28.48
CA MET A 553 -0.96 19.23 27.08
C MET A 553 -0.32 18.21 26.12
N GLY A 554 -0.83 18.19 24.90
CA GLY A 554 -0.33 17.37 23.79
C GLY A 554 -0.62 18.04 22.46
N ASP A 555 0.14 17.66 21.43
CA ASP A 555 -0.01 18.16 20.07
C ASP A 555 0.29 17.04 19.06
N GLY A 556 -0.15 17.24 17.83
CA GLY A 556 0.15 16.30 16.74
C GLY A 556 -0.28 16.81 15.37
N PRO A 557 0.19 16.15 14.29
CA PRO A 557 -0.21 16.49 12.94
C PRO A 557 -1.64 16.00 12.64
N PHE A 558 -2.33 16.71 11.75
CA PHE A 558 -3.56 16.27 11.11
C PHE A 558 -3.65 16.90 9.72
N GLY A 559 -3.48 16.06 8.69
CA GLY A 559 -3.33 16.54 7.31
C GLY A 559 -2.07 17.40 7.15
N ASP A 560 -2.25 18.61 6.64
CA ASP A 560 -1.26 19.66 6.46
C ASP A 560 -1.18 20.64 7.66
N ARG A 561 -1.98 20.42 8.71
CA ARG A 561 -2.04 21.27 9.90
C ARG A 561 -1.58 20.53 11.15
N HIS A 562 -1.38 21.29 12.22
CA HIS A 562 -1.07 20.76 13.54
C HIS A 562 -2.17 21.15 14.52
N TRP A 563 -2.48 20.26 15.46
CA TRP A 563 -3.40 20.54 16.55
C TRP A 563 -2.67 20.60 17.88
N ARG A 564 -3.26 21.31 18.84
CA ARG A 564 -2.91 21.26 20.27
C ARG A 564 -4.16 21.01 21.12
N HIS A 565 -3.99 20.23 22.18
CA HIS A 565 -5.00 20.01 23.21
C HIS A 565 -4.42 19.99 24.62
N ALA A 566 -5.29 19.96 25.63
CA ALA A 566 -4.98 19.50 26.98
C ALA A 566 -6.06 18.55 27.47
N VAL A 567 -5.73 17.66 28.42
CA VAL A 567 -6.61 16.57 28.85
C VAL A 567 -6.88 16.61 30.35
N ASP A 568 -8.03 16.08 30.75
CA ASP A 568 -8.39 15.77 32.13
C ASP A 568 -8.16 16.95 33.11
N GLY A 569 -8.88 18.05 32.90
CA GLY A 569 -8.68 19.26 33.69
C GLY A 569 -7.39 20.03 33.40
N GLY A 570 -6.58 19.57 32.44
CA GLY A 570 -5.41 20.31 31.93
C GLY A 570 -5.79 21.56 31.15
N TRP A 571 -4.79 22.36 30.81
CA TRP A 571 -4.99 23.60 30.06
C TRP A 571 -3.76 23.98 29.26
N PHE A 572 -3.94 24.91 28.32
CA PHE A 572 -2.83 25.63 27.71
C PHE A 572 -3.25 27.06 27.35
N SER A 573 -2.28 27.95 27.22
CA SER A 573 -2.50 29.35 26.87
C SER A 573 -1.42 29.92 25.98
N TYR A 574 -1.79 30.96 25.23
CA TYR A 574 -0.86 31.80 24.48
C TYR A 574 -1.04 33.26 24.87
N THR A 575 0.05 34.02 24.78
CA THR A 575 0.06 35.48 24.83
C THR A 575 0.05 36.02 23.41
N LEU A 576 -0.95 36.83 23.07
CA LEU A 576 -1.13 37.41 21.73
C LEU A 576 -1.03 38.93 21.79
N ARG A 577 -0.43 39.53 20.77
CA ARG A 577 -0.44 40.98 20.56
C ARG A 577 -1.84 41.45 20.17
N VAL A 578 -2.22 42.60 20.72
CA VAL A 578 -3.42 43.36 20.36
C VAL A 578 -3.05 44.82 20.09
N GLU A 579 -3.89 45.53 19.34
CA GLU A 579 -3.75 46.97 19.13
C GLU A 579 -4.62 47.75 20.15
N PRO A 580 -4.06 48.69 20.92
CA PRO A 580 -4.86 49.49 21.85
C PRO A 580 -6.01 50.23 21.15
N GLU A 581 -7.17 50.31 21.81
CA GLU A 581 -8.35 51.09 21.39
C GLU A 581 -8.93 50.76 19.99
N THR A 582 -8.45 49.71 19.33
CA THR A 582 -8.92 49.28 18.00
C THR A 582 -9.83 48.06 18.14
N PRO A 583 -11.10 48.09 17.67
CA PRO A 583 -11.99 46.93 17.76
C PRO A 583 -11.36 45.66 17.14
N GLN A 584 -11.20 44.63 17.96
CA GLN A 584 -10.56 43.36 17.59
C GLN A 584 -11.35 42.17 18.16
N GLU A 585 -11.13 40.99 17.58
CA GLU A 585 -11.68 39.73 18.06
C GLU A 585 -10.61 38.63 18.04
N VAL A 586 -10.72 37.68 18.97
CA VAL A 586 -9.93 36.45 18.96
C VAL A 586 -10.69 35.40 18.17
N ILE A 587 -10.03 34.78 17.19
CA ILE A 587 -10.59 33.69 16.40
C ILE A 587 -9.84 32.40 16.71
N LEU A 588 -10.58 31.39 17.15
CA LEU A 588 -10.11 30.01 17.35
C LEU A 588 -10.58 29.14 16.19
N THR A 589 -9.70 28.27 15.69
CA THR A 589 -9.97 27.35 14.58
C THR A 589 -9.98 25.90 15.08
N PHE A 590 -11.05 25.16 14.75
CA PHE A 590 -11.25 23.77 15.17
C PHE A 590 -11.58 22.88 13.97
N TRP A 591 -11.31 21.58 14.09
CA TRP A 591 -11.77 20.57 13.13
C TRP A 591 -13.22 20.19 13.44
N GLY A 592 -14.10 20.30 12.46
CA GLY A 592 -15.52 20.15 12.71
C GLY A 592 -16.03 18.73 12.84
N SER A 593 -15.23 17.70 12.50
CA SER A 593 -15.54 16.30 12.83
C SER A 593 -15.03 15.86 14.21
N ASP A 594 -14.38 16.74 14.99
CA ASP A 594 -13.98 16.42 16.36
C ASP A 594 -15.22 16.07 17.21
N SER A 595 -15.16 14.94 17.89
CA SER A 595 -16.22 14.42 18.75
C SER A 595 -15.63 13.73 19.99
N GLY A 596 -16.49 13.28 20.90
CA GLY A 596 -16.10 12.66 22.17
C GLY A 596 -16.12 13.64 23.36
N ALA A 597 -15.36 13.34 24.41
CA ALA A 597 -15.32 14.12 25.65
C ALA A 597 -14.53 15.43 25.48
N ARG A 598 -15.03 16.37 24.68
CA ARG A 598 -14.36 17.63 24.32
C ARG A 598 -15.16 18.84 24.78
N THR A 599 -15.27 19.02 26.09
CA THR A 599 -15.85 20.21 26.71
C THR A 599 -14.82 21.00 27.50
N PHE A 600 -14.72 22.30 27.23
CA PHE A 600 -13.69 23.16 27.81
C PHE A 600 -14.09 24.64 27.84
N ASP A 601 -13.47 25.40 28.74
CA ASP A 601 -13.68 26.84 28.85
C ASP A 601 -12.65 27.59 28.01
N VAL A 602 -13.11 28.65 27.33
CA VAL A 602 -12.26 29.67 26.69
C VAL A 602 -12.18 30.86 27.63
N ILE A 603 -10.95 31.23 28.00
CA ILE A 603 -10.65 32.25 28.99
C ILE A 603 -9.73 33.29 28.35
N ILE A 604 -10.12 34.57 28.41
CA ILE A 604 -9.31 35.69 27.91
C ILE A 604 -9.01 36.63 29.08
N ASP A 605 -7.73 36.87 29.36
CA ASP A 605 -7.25 37.67 30.50
C ASP A 605 -7.88 37.24 31.84
N GLY A 606 -7.96 35.93 32.07
CA GLY A 606 -8.50 35.35 33.30
C GLY A 606 -10.03 35.33 33.39
N ARG A 607 -10.75 35.96 32.45
CA ARG A 607 -12.21 35.91 32.38
C ARG A 607 -12.69 34.85 31.41
N ARG A 608 -13.55 33.93 31.87
CA ARG A 608 -14.23 32.98 30.99
C ARG A 608 -15.17 33.72 30.04
N VAL A 609 -14.96 33.55 28.73
CA VAL A 609 -15.78 34.15 27.68
C VAL A 609 -16.73 33.15 27.03
N ASP A 610 -16.43 31.85 27.11
CA ASP A 610 -17.27 30.78 26.53
C ASP A 610 -16.96 29.42 27.17
N THR A 611 -17.89 28.47 27.00
CA THR A 611 -17.68 27.03 27.24
C THR A 611 -18.01 26.28 25.95
N VAL A 612 -16.97 25.75 25.31
CA VAL A 612 -17.05 25.08 24.01
C VAL A 612 -17.24 23.59 24.20
N THR A 613 -18.14 23.00 23.40
CA THR A 613 -18.25 21.55 23.22
C THR A 613 -18.04 21.20 21.75
N LEU A 614 -17.03 20.38 21.46
CA LEU A 614 -16.76 19.84 20.12
C LEU A 614 -17.44 18.48 19.96
N ALA A 615 -18.53 18.46 19.20
CA ALA A 615 -19.41 17.31 19.01
C ALA A 615 -19.87 17.22 17.56
N ASN A 616 -18.92 17.08 16.63
CA ASN A 616 -19.15 16.99 15.20
C ASN A 616 -19.88 18.22 14.62
N ASN A 617 -19.47 19.43 15.05
CA ASN A 617 -20.20 20.67 14.80
C ASN A 617 -20.15 21.16 13.33
N ALA A 618 -19.16 20.74 12.56
CA ALA A 618 -19.01 21.13 11.16
C ALA A 618 -18.28 20.02 10.37
N PRO A 619 -18.93 18.87 10.14
CA PRO A 619 -18.27 17.67 9.63
C PRO A 619 -17.42 17.94 8.37
N GLU A 620 -16.23 17.35 8.33
CA GLU A 620 -15.28 17.35 7.21
C GLU A 620 -14.71 18.72 6.81
N ARG A 621 -14.85 19.74 7.65
CA ARG A 621 -14.25 21.06 7.44
C ARG A 621 -13.76 21.71 8.72
N PHE A 622 -12.81 22.63 8.58
CA PHE A 622 -12.45 23.54 9.67
C PHE A 622 -13.55 24.58 9.86
N PHE A 623 -13.73 25.03 11.11
CA PHE A 623 -14.62 26.13 11.41
C PHE A 623 -14.00 27.06 12.46
N HIS A 624 -14.54 28.28 12.53
CA HIS A 624 -14.05 29.34 13.38
C HIS A 624 -15.04 29.67 14.50
N ARG A 625 -14.50 29.96 15.69
CA ARG A 625 -15.22 30.61 16.79
C ARG A 625 -14.60 31.98 17.02
N SER A 626 -15.40 33.03 16.96
CA SER A 626 -14.97 34.41 17.15
C SER A 626 -15.39 34.94 18.52
N TYR A 627 -14.49 35.64 19.19
CA TYR A 627 -14.68 36.22 20.51
C TYR A 627 -14.29 37.71 20.46
N PRO A 628 -15.26 38.63 20.35
CA PRO A 628 -14.99 40.07 20.36
C PRO A 628 -14.28 40.49 21.65
N LEU A 629 -13.24 41.31 21.53
CA LEU A 629 -12.55 41.89 22.67
C LEU A 629 -13.29 43.15 23.12
N SER A 630 -13.58 43.23 24.42
CA SER A 630 -14.23 44.41 24.99
C SER A 630 -13.29 45.62 25.00
N PRO A 631 -13.82 46.86 24.98
CA PRO A 631 -12.99 48.06 25.09
C PRO A 631 -12.09 48.07 26.33
N GLU A 632 -12.53 47.47 27.44
CA GLU A 632 -11.73 47.31 28.65
C GLU A 632 -10.53 46.38 28.45
N GLN A 633 -10.68 45.31 27.67
CA GLN A 633 -9.59 44.40 27.32
C GLN A 633 -8.58 45.01 26.33
N LEU A 634 -8.95 46.08 25.63
CA LEU A 634 -8.11 46.77 24.67
C LEU A 634 -7.55 48.10 25.20
N ARG A 635 -7.99 48.55 26.37
CA ARG A 635 -7.59 49.84 26.93
C ARG A 635 -6.14 49.79 27.41
N SER A 636 -5.28 50.54 26.72
CA SER A 636 -3.85 50.64 27.03
C SER A 636 -3.11 49.28 27.11
N LYS A 637 -3.64 48.22 26.49
CA LYS A 637 -2.99 46.90 26.41
C LYS A 637 -2.44 46.65 25.03
N ASP A 638 -1.23 46.11 24.96
CA ASP A 638 -0.58 45.64 23.75
C ASP A 638 -0.60 44.10 23.64
N ARG A 639 -1.02 43.40 24.70
CA ARG A 639 -1.10 41.94 24.76
C ARG A 639 -2.30 41.44 25.57
N ILE A 640 -2.78 40.25 25.22
CA ILE A 640 -3.78 39.48 25.98
C ILE A 640 -3.31 38.03 26.14
N VAL A 641 -3.83 37.34 27.15
CA VAL A 641 -3.65 35.89 27.34
C VAL A 641 -4.93 35.16 26.99
N VAL A 642 -4.85 34.22 26.06
CA VAL A 642 -5.96 33.33 25.70
C VAL A 642 -5.65 31.93 26.18
N LYS A 643 -6.50 31.40 27.05
CA LYS A 643 -6.36 30.09 27.69
C LYS A 643 -7.55 29.19 27.33
N LEU A 644 -7.27 27.94 27.00
CA LEU A 644 -8.26 26.86 26.88
C LEU A 644 -8.10 25.90 28.05
N GLN A 645 -9.17 25.64 28.79
CA GLN A 645 -9.17 24.88 30.04
C GLN A 645 -10.13 23.70 29.97
N ALA A 646 -9.60 22.48 30.01
CA ALA A 646 -10.41 21.28 29.94
C ALA A 646 -11.27 21.17 31.21
N HIS A 647 -12.49 20.67 31.07
CA HIS A 647 -13.21 20.17 32.23
C HIS A 647 -12.60 18.82 32.69
N PRO A 648 -12.76 18.41 33.96
CA PRO A 648 -12.30 17.10 34.41
C PRO A 648 -12.84 15.96 33.51
N GLY A 649 -12.00 14.97 33.19
CA GLY A 649 -12.33 13.89 32.25
C GLY A 649 -12.54 14.30 30.78
N ASN A 650 -12.37 15.57 30.43
CA ASN A 650 -12.56 16.10 29.08
C ASN A 650 -11.25 16.61 28.47
N PHE A 651 -11.31 16.96 27.19
CA PHE A 651 -10.23 17.56 26.43
C PHE A 651 -10.54 19.04 26.14
N ALA A 652 -9.56 19.91 26.32
CA ALA A 652 -9.55 21.27 25.80
C ALA A 652 -8.82 21.33 24.47
N GLY A 653 -9.48 21.82 23.43
CA GLY A 653 -8.86 21.96 22.10
C GLY A 653 -9.08 20.73 21.21
N GLY A 654 -8.05 20.34 20.46
CA GLY A 654 -8.22 20.17 19.02
C GLY A 654 -8.08 21.53 18.32
N LEU A 655 -7.26 22.42 18.88
CA LEU A 655 -7.05 23.77 18.37
C LEU A 655 -6.06 23.72 17.22
N PHE A 656 -6.47 24.19 16.05
CA PHE A 656 -5.67 24.22 14.83
C PHE A 656 -5.10 25.60 14.49
N GLY A 657 -5.61 26.63 15.16
CA GLY A 657 -5.15 27.99 14.93
C GLY A 657 -5.81 28.96 15.90
N ILE A 658 -5.06 29.99 16.27
CA ILE A 658 -5.52 31.11 17.08
C ILE A 658 -4.96 32.40 16.48
N ARG A 659 -5.81 33.40 16.33
CA ARG A 659 -5.44 34.71 15.80
C ARG A 659 -6.23 35.83 16.45
N VAL A 660 -5.62 37.01 16.53
CA VAL A 660 -6.29 38.28 16.82
C VAL A 660 -6.50 38.99 15.49
N VAL A 661 -7.73 39.42 15.20
CA VAL A 661 -8.05 40.16 13.97
C VAL A 661 -8.80 41.45 14.29
N ARG A 662 -8.60 42.49 13.47
CA ARG A 662 -9.44 43.70 13.51
C ARG A 662 -10.86 43.35 13.09
N VAL A 663 -11.87 43.89 13.78
CA VAL A 663 -13.28 43.67 13.42
C VAL A 663 -13.57 44.32 12.07
N LYS A 664 -14.37 43.66 11.23
CA LYS A 664 -14.76 44.19 9.92
C LYS A 664 -15.65 45.42 10.13
N GLN A 665 -15.23 46.57 9.62
CA GLN A 665 -15.98 47.83 9.69
C GLN A 665 -17.21 47.79 8.79
#